data_AF-A0A5Q4C368-F1
#
_entry.id   AF-A0A5Q4C368-F1
#
_cell.length_a   1.000
_cell.length_b   1.000
_cell.length_c   1.000
_cell.angle_alpha   90.00
_cell.angle_beta   90.00
_cell.angle_gamma   90.00
#
_symmetry.space_group_name_H-M   'P 1'
#
loop_
_entity.id
_entity.type
_entity.pdbx_description
1 polymer ?
#
loop_
_entity_poly.entity_id
_entity_poly.type
_entity_poly.pdbx_seq_one_letter_code
_entity_poly.pdbx_strand_id
1 'polypeptide(L)'
;MAQEGSYRYQPLPPIAEQGRTPPFTRLLFLRPGSGEDPFEAHLQIVSIEDAPPYEALSYTWGKPTDESRDYIWLQGHPLPIKPNLEDALRSLRLPTQVRRLWIDALCIDQSDLDERSRQVQYMRLVYKHAARVVVWLGLKTSGTKEAFLAAERLARIREYTLPGPNNEQLDPNAAMELASSMVNDLPETSMAHLDEVFERQYFNRCWCVQEVVASSWAIAKIEDLEMSFFDLIASLITVGGWKGEISIHRPYELWNLILMRRQPTTPQRRPAVEGSIGSFLGLLDLTRTLQATDDRDKVFSLLGICDEGLNPVLALTEVLDNNDSWRIRLIRRGFTRVNEFVNGLAPDLNFGRPRALRPDYKRETVLVYCDLTRFLVRKQPRVLDVLDHVQHNEDPGLGEYPSWVPKWFGRRTCFVFKGAYLAGFCDGHFRYFAEVHDIPIREEPVRPKVLSLDGYHVDAVQKTSETIAFGWGSRETALAIMKAWEQLFGVPIAPRCGWAYRDGGLLDVAFCKAVLAGVLGSIIGHSSLLTQKHGGLNPLFDDRTRNPREELDEEVRDIAETFLTQMAEFGPPPTADQFGNPEREEKLHTFGSGARTYSHNRRAFVTRDGRVGIGPQVMQPGDEVVVLFGGRMPFIARPRGHHRLLVGSCYLVDDELMWGKVTEKAMAAEQRDLKILLIGKGGREHALAWKLTRSRSVEHVYVAPGNAGTEALPKASNCRDVASDDYPGLVRLAQTLGIDLAVVGPDDAIVGGLGDHFRESEVVLYKTLDKTDYEKAKEYLKELGHRVVIKADGLAAGKGVILPETADEAREALEDIMLNGKFGTAGETVLVEEYLEGYEISVLTFTDGRSVLSLPPGQDHKRALDGNKGLNTGGMGVYAPVPAVSAAHMAEIEETIIRPTLRGLELDGRPFNGMLFTGIMMTPLGPKVLEYNARFGDPETQSMVLLLPDEALPEILLACVENRLADVKLSVSSGFACNVTVAAGGYPESYRTGDTIQMDAPPDGVHVFHAGTERVGGELRTAGGRVFSVAATGNTLEEAVSAAYEGARGIRFEGMFYRRDIAA
;
A
#
# COMPACT_ATOMS: atom_id res chain seq x y z
N MET A 1 36.11 -47.07 -31.58
CA MET A 1 35.51 -45.87 -32.20
C MET A 1 35.25 -44.86 -31.10
N ALA A 2 35.26 -43.55 -31.41
CA ALA A 2 34.98 -42.52 -30.40
C ALA A 2 33.49 -42.55 -29.98
N GLN A 3 33.18 -42.05 -28.79
CA GLN A 3 31.80 -41.88 -28.34
C GLN A 3 31.19 -40.64 -29.02
N GLU A 4 30.38 -40.85 -30.05
CA GLU A 4 29.69 -39.77 -30.75
C GLU A 4 28.45 -39.28 -29.97
N GLY A 5 28.65 -38.22 -29.17
CA GLY A 5 27.61 -37.25 -28.82
C GLY A 5 26.50 -37.72 -27.87
N SER A 6 26.52 -37.21 -26.65
CA SER A 6 25.30 -37.02 -25.85
C SER A 6 24.25 -36.22 -26.64
N TYR A 7 22.96 -36.47 -26.39
CA TYR A 7 21.90 -35.69 -27.03
C TYR A 7 22.10 -34.18 -26.85
N ARG A 8 21.88 -33.41 -27.92
CA ARG A 8 21.95 -31.94 -27.90
C ARG A 8 20.58 -31.37 -28.30
N TYR A 9 20.01 -30.56 -27.43
CA TYR A 9 18.74 -29.90 -27.68
C TYR A 9 18.81 -28.98 -28.91
N GLN A 10 17.80 -29.07 -29.78
CA GLN A 10 17.50 -28.02 -30.75
C GLN A 10 17.04 -26.78 -29.96
N PRO A 11 17.67 -25.61 -30.09
CA PRO A 11 17.25 -24.40 -29.38
C PRO A 11 15.79 -24.06 -29.67
N LEU A 12 15.06 -23.61 -28.64
CA LEU A 12 13.74 -23.01 -28.86
C LEU A 12 13.88 -21.73 -29.69
N PRO A 13 12.83 -21.32 -30.44
CA PRO A 13 12.85 -20.10 -31.22
C PRO A 13 13.24 -18.88 -30.37
N PRO A 14 14.05 -17.95 -30.89
CA PRO A 14 14.42 -16.73 -30.17
C PRO A 14 13.20 -15.84 -29.92
N ILE A 15 13.35 -14.89 -28.99
CA ILE A 15 12.43 -13.76 -28.89
C ILE A 15 12.42 -13.06 -30.26
N ALA A 16 11.25 -12.84 -30.84
CA ALA A 16 11.17 -12.24 -32.17
C ALA A 16 11.55 -10.76 -32.12
N GLU A 17 12.25 -10.26 -33.14
CA GLU A 17 12.68 -8.84 -33.26
C GLU A 17 11.51 -7.84 -33.15
N GLN A 18 10.28 -8.29 -33.39
CA GLN A 18 9.05 -7.52 -33.25
C GLN A 18 8.46 -7.51 -31.83
N GLY A 19 9.21 -7.94 -30.81
CA GLY A 19 8.78 -7.79 -29.42
C GLY A 19 7.57 -8.65 -29.06
N ARG A 20 7.63 -9.96 -29.37
CA ARG A 20 6.81 -10.98 -28.68
C ARG A 20 7.67 -12.22 -28.45
N THR A 21 7.54 -12.82 -27.27
CA THR A 21 8.08 -14.17 -26.99
C THR A 21 6.93 -15.17 -27.05
N PRO A 22 6.76 -15.93 -28.14
CA PRO A 22 5.68 -16.91 -28.21
C PRO A 22 5.99 -18.07 -27.26
N PRO A 23 4.99 -18.63 -26.55
CA PRO A 23 5.20 -19.70 -25.58
C PRO A 23 5.50 -21.03 -26.30
N PHE A 24 6.73 -21.20 -26.76
CA PHE A 24 7.20 -22.46 -27.35
C PHE A 24 7.68 -23.44 -26.28
N THR A 25 7.48 -24.74 -26.52
CA THR A 25 8.11 -25.83 -25.75
C THR A 25 8.38 -27.03 -26.65
N ARG A 26 8.88 -28.14 -26.10
CA ARG A 26 9.05 -29.41 -26.82
C ARG A 26 8.03 -30.44 -26.33
N LEU A 27 7.51 -31.27 -27.22
CA LEU A 27 6.74 -32.47 -26.88
C LEU A 27 7.55 -33.73 -27.17
N LEU A 28 7.49 -34.70 -26.26
CA LEU A 28 8.10 -36.02 -26.40
C LEU A 28 7.13 -36.98 -27.09
N PHE A 29 7.56 -37.52 -28.23
CA PHE A 29 6.84 -38.55 -28.97
C PHE A 29 7.48 -39.92 -28.67
N LEU A 30 7.03 -40.55 -27.58
CA LEU A 30 7.51 -41.85 -27.11
C LEU A 30 6.99 -42.97 -28.02
N ARG A 31 7.89 -43.79 -28.58
CA ARG A 31 7.53 -44.89 -29.48
C ARG A 31 6.86 -46.06 -28.72
N PRO A 32 6.08 -46.89 -29.42
CA PRO A 32 5.53 -48.11 -28.85
C PRO A 32 6.60 -49.07 -28.31
N GLY A 33 6.19 -50.01 -27.47
CA GLY A 33 7.03 -51.09 -26.93
C GLY A 33 6.49 -51.62 -25.61
N SER A 34 7.05 -52.72 -25.10
CA SER A 34 6.61 -53.37 -23.85
C SER A 34 7.77 -53.98 -23.06
N GLY A 35 7.54 -54.24 -21.76
CA GLY A 35 8.56 -54.78 -20.86
C GLY A 35 9.84 -53.94 -20.87
N GLU A 36 10.98 -54.61 -21.09
CA GLU A 36 12.32 -54.03 -21.08
C GLU A 36 12.76 -53.38 -22.42
N ASP A 37 11.88 -53.30 -23.43
CA ASP A 37 12.21 -52.67 -24.74
C ASP A 37 12.88 -51.30 -24.54
N PRO A 38 13.97 -50.96 -25.26
CA PRO A 38 14.64 -49.66 -25.10
C PRO A 38 13.68 -48.51 -25.41
N PHE A 39 13.77 -47.40 -24.66
CA PHE A 39 12.93 -46.23 -24.91
C PHE A 39 13.45 -45.45 -26.12
N GLU A 40 12.75 -45.54 -27.24
CA GLU A 40 12.99 -44.67 -28.40
C GLU A 40 12.00 -43.51 -28.42
N ALA A 41 12.47 -42.30 -28.69
CA ALA A 41 11.61 -41.13 -28.85
C ALA A 41 12.22 -40.04 -29.74
N HIS A 42 11.44 -39.00 -30.00
CA HIS A 42 11.94 -37.73 -30.52
C HIS A 42 11.24 -36.56 -29.84
N LEU A 43 11.88 -35.40 -29.85
CA LEU A 43 11.31 -34.13 -29.40
C LEU A 43 10.85 -33.32 -30.62
N GLN A 44 9.68 -32.69 -30.52
CA GLN A 44 9.17 -31.74 -31.51
C GLN A 44 8.89 -30.39 -30.84
N ILE A 45 9.40 -29.29 -31.39
CA ILE A 45 9.06 -27.93 -30.93
C ILE A 45 7.63 -27.59 -31.36
N VAL A 46 6.83 -27.07 -30.44
CA VAL A 46 5.43 -26.62 -30.66
C VAL A 46 5.16 -25.30 -29.96
N SER A 47 4.24 -24.50 -30.50
CA SER A 47 3.53 -23.48 -29.71
C SER A 47 2.68 -24.19 -28.66
N ILE A 48 2.70 -23.73 -27.41
CA ILE A 48 1.91 -24.32 -26.31
C ILE A 48 0.41 -24.13 -26.54
N GLU A 49 0.01 -23.00 -27.12
CA GLU A 49 -1.41 -22.68 -27.32
C GLU A 49 -2.01 -23.45 -28.50
N ASP A 50 -1.21 -23.68 -29.56
CA ASP A 50 -1.58 -24.43 -30.77
C ASP A 50 -1.15 -25.91 -30.74
N ALA A 51 -0.76 -26.42 -29.57
CA ALA A 51 -0.17 -27.75 -29.44
C ALA A 51 -1.18 -28.88 -29.80
N PRO A 52 -0.75 -29.92 -30.54
CA PRO A 52 -1.59 -31.10 -30.77
C PRO A 52 -1.81 -31.84 -29.44
N PRO A 53 -3.00 -32.46 -29.19
CA PRO A 53 -3.32 -33.06 -27.90
C PRO A 53 -2.23 -33.99 -27.36
N TYR A 54 -1.81 -33.69 -26.12
CA TYR A 54 -0.72 -34.32 -25.38
C TYR A 54 -1.09 -34.44 -23.88
N GLU A 55 -0.38 -35.29 -23.16
CA GLU A 55 -0.50 -35.42 -21.69
C GLU A 55 0.73 -34.82 -21.02
N ALA A 56 0.57 -34.13 -19.89
CA ALA A 56 1.71 -33.65 -19.10
C ALA A 56 1.96 -34.58 -17.91
N LEU A 57 3.21 -34.98 -17.68
CA LEU A 57 3.61 -35.77 -16.51
C LEU A 57 3.81 -34.84 -15.31
N SER A 58 3.29 -35.23 -14.16
CA SER A 58 3.48 -34.57 -12.87
C SER A 58 4.08 -35.60 -11.91
N TYR A 59 5.34 -35.42 -11.50
CA TYR A 59 6.10 -36.46 -10.79
C TYR A 59 7.31 -35.93 -10.00
N THR A 60 7.91 -36.76 -9.15
CA THR A 60 9.19 -36.45 -8.48
C THR A 60 10.39 -37.03 -9.25
N TRP A 61 11.41 -36.21 -9.51
CA TRP A 61 12.59 -36.61 -10.30
C TRP A 61 13.52 -37.65 -9.63
N GLY A 62 13.25 -38.06 -8.39
CA GLY A 62 14.24 -38.70 -7.51
C GLY A 62 15.15 -37.68 -6.82
N LYS A 63 16.08 -38.16 -5.99
CA LYS A 63 17.07 -37.33 -5.30
C LYS A 63 18.18 -36.92 -6.27
N PRO A 64 18.92 -35.82 -6.01
CA PRO A 64 20.11 -35.46 -6.79
C PRO A 64 21.14 -36.59 -6.86
N THR A 65 21.32 -37.33 -5.76
CA THR A 65 22.25 -38.46 -5.59
C THR A 65 21.89 -39.72 -6.37
N ASP A 66 20.66 -39.86 -6.87
CA ASP A 66 20.23 -41.10 -7.52
C ASP A 66 20.89 -41.22 -8.89
N GLU A 67 21.65 -42.28 -9.11
CA GLU A 67 22.27 -42.62 -10.40
C GLU A 67 21.19 -42.98 -11.44
N SER A 68 21.53 -42.82 -12.72
CA SER A 68 20.63 -43.16 -13.83
C SER A 68 20.62 -44.66 -14.09
N ARG A 69 19.42 -45.25 -14.09
CA ARG A 69 19.20 -46.70 -14.24
C ARG A 69 19.09 -47.13 -15.70
N ASP A 70 18.59 -46.27 -16.57
CA ASP A 70 18.39 -46.52 -18.00
C ASP A 70 18.55 -45.21 -18.83
N TYR A 71 18.39 -45.29 -20.15
CA TYR A 71 18.50 -44.20 -21.11
C TYR A 71 17.28 -44.10 -22.03
N ILE A 72 16.87 -42.88 -22.36
CA ILE A 72 15.97 -42.62 -23.49
C ILE A 72 16.77 -42.21 -24.72
N TRP A 73 16.53 -42.89 -25.84
CA TRP A 73 17.19 -42.68 -27.11
C TRP A 73 16.42 -41.64 -27.92
N LEU A 74 16.88 -40.39 -27.83
CA LEU A 74 16.33 -39.24 -28.55
C LEU A 74 17.01 -39.11 -29.91
N GLN A 75 16.27 -39.41 -30.98
CA GLN A 75 16.75 -39.30 -32.36
C GLN A 75 18.04 -40.10 -32.64
N GLY A 76 18.30 -41.17 -31.87
CA GLY A 76 19.49 -42.02 -31.97
C GLY A 76 20.60 -41.73 -30.94
N HIS A 77 20.49 -40.63 -30.17
CA HIS A 77 21.44 -40.31 -29.10
C HIS A 77 20.87 -40.67 -27.73
N PRO A 78 21.67 -41.26 -26.81
CA PRO A 78 21.22 -41.58 -25.46
C PRO A 78 21.16 -40.33 -24.58
N LEU A 79 20.09 -40.22 -23.80
CA LEU A 79 19.92 -39.26 -22.71
C LEU A 79 19.59 -40.05 -21.42
N PRO A 80 20.36 -39.94 -20.33
CA PRO A 80 20.17 -40.75 -19.13
C PRO A 80 18.91 -40.35 -18.35
N ILE A 81 18.19 -41.33 -17.80
CA ILE A 81 16.96 -41.12 -17.01
C ILE A 81 17.09 -41.70 -15.59
N LYS A 82 16.36 -41.09 -14.64
CA LYS A 82 16.35 -41.51 -13.23
C LYS A 82 15.26 -42.54 -12.94
N PRO A 83 15.42 -43.42 -11.93
CA PRO A 83 14.51 -44.55 -11.70
C PRO A 83 13.01 -44.22 -11.70
N ASN A 84 12.58 -43.17 -10.99
CA ASN A 84 11.15 -42.82 -10.95
C ASN A 84 10.59 -42.27 -12.28
N LEU A 85 11.44 -41.70 -13.14
CA LEU A 85 11.05 -41.34 -14.51
C LEU A 85 10.98 -42.59 -15.40
N GLU A 86 11.91 -43.52 -15.21
CA GLU A 86 11.91 -44.80 -15.92
C GLU A 86 10.66 -45.63 -15.57
N ASP A 87 10.36 -45.81 -14.29
CA ASP A 87 9.17 -46.55 -13.82
C ASP A 87 7.87 -45.91 -14.33
N ALA A 88 7.80 -44.56 -14.35
CA ALA A 88 6.71 -43.82 -14.99
C ALA A 88 6.64 -44.09 -16.50
N LEU A 89 7.76 -44.03 -17.22
CA LEU A 89 7.80 -44.29 -18.67
C LEU A 89 7.45 -45.75 -19.01
N ARG A 90 7.89 -46.74 -18.21
CA ARG A 90 7.47 -48.15 -18.34
C ARG A 90 5.95 -48.27 -18.18
N SER A 91 5.37 -47.63 -17.16
CA SER A 91 3.92 -47.65 -16.91
C SER A 91 3.10 -46.85 -17.94
N LEU A 92 3.69 -45.86 -18.61
CA LEU A 92 3.00 -44.99 -19.56
C LEU A 92 3.19 -45.40 -21.02
N ARG A 93 4.21 -46.19 -21.38
CA ARG A 93 4.43 -46.63 -22.76
C ARG A 93 3.27 -47.51 -23.24
N LEU A 94 2.70 -47.17 -24.39
CA LEU A 94 1.66 -47.99 -25.02
C LEU A 94 2.31 -49.06 -25.90
N PRO A 95 1.80 -50.31 -25.95
CA PRO A 95 2.45 -51.38 -26.69
C PRO A 95 2.39 -51.20 -28.22
N THR A 96 1.41 -50.44 -28.74
CA THR A 96 1.11 -50.34 -30.18
C THR A 96 0.94 -48.91 -30.70
N GLN A 97 1.03 -47.88 -29.85
CA GLN A 97 0.77 -46.48 -30.23
C GLN A 97 1.86 -45.53 -29.72
N VAL A 98 2.15 -44.47 -30.49
CA VAL A 98 3.04 -43.38 -30.06
C VAL A 98 2.32 -42.54 -29.02
N ARG A 99 2.93 -42.34 -27.85
CA ARG A 99 2.37 -41.50 -26.78
C ARG A 99 3.01 -40.12 -26.79
N ARG A 100 2.18 -39.06 -26.78
CA ARG A 100 2.62 -37.66 -26.76
C ARG A 100 2.63 -37.15 -25.33
N LEU A 101 3.83 -36.95 -24.78
CA LEU A 101 4.05 -36.54 -23.40
C LEU A 101 4.75 -35.19 -23.35
N TRP A 102 4.44 -34.37 -22.35
CA TRP A 102 5.34 -33.32 -21.87
C TRP A 102 5.91 -33.73 -20.52
N ILE A 103 7.24 -33.65 -20.39
CA ILE A 103 7.99 -34.05 -19.21
C ILE A 103 9.10 -33.02 -19.01
N ASP A 104 9.06 -32.28 -17.90
CA ASP A 104 9.99 -31.17 -17.59
C ASP A 104 11.47 -31.58 -17.70
N ALA A 105 11.84 -32.75 -17.17
CA ALA A 105 13.20 -33.29 -17.20
C ALA A 105 13.70 -33.68 -18.61
N LEU A 106 12.82 -33.77 -19.62
CA LEU A 106 13.17 -34.20 -20.98
C LEU A 106 12.87 -33.14 -22.04
N CYS A 107 11.85 -32.30 -21.86
CA CYS A 107 11.37 -31.33 -22.84
C CYS A 107 12.08 -29.98 -22.74
N ILE A 108 12.65 -29.65 -21.57
CA ILE A 108 13.43 -28.45 -21.28
C ILE A 108 14.91 -28.84 -21.26
N ASP A 109 15.79 -28.05 -21.88
CA ASP A 109 17.24 -28.18 -21.67
C ASP A 109 17.59 -27.69 -20.26
N GLN A 110 17.89 -28.62 -19.37
CA GLN A 110 18.23 -28.33 -17.97
C GLN A 110 19.65 -27.75 -17.79
N SER A 111 20.47 -27.71 -18.85
CA SER A 111 21.81 -27.11 -18.85
C SER A 111 21.80 -25.64 -19.29
N ASP A 112 20.83 -25.22 -20.13
CA ASP A 112 20.59 -23.82 -20.45
C ASP A 112 19.74 -23.14 -19.36
N LEU A 113 20.39 -22.39 -18.47
CA LEU A 113 19.70 -21.64 -17.42
C LEU A 113 18.75 -20.55 -17.95
N ASP A 114 19.00 -19.98 -19.12
CA ASP A 114 18.08 -19.02 -19.75
C ASP A 114 16.87 -19.74 -20.34
N GLU A 115 17.05 -20.93 -20.95
CA GLU A 115 15.91 -21.76 -21.35
C GLU A 115 15.09 -22.21 -20.13
N ARG A 116 15.73 -22.72 -19.07
CA ARG A 116 15.05 -23.11 -17.83
C ARG A 116 14.27 -21.92 -17.22
N SER A 117 14.86 -20.74 -17.12
CA SER A 117 14.18 -19.52 -16.63
C SER A 117 12.99 -19.10 -17.51
N ARG A 118 13.05 -19.31 -18.83
CA ARG A 118 11.93 -19.04 -19.77
C ARG A 118 10.84 -20.11 -19.66
N GLN A 119 11.19 -21.38 -19.72
CA GLN A 119 10.24 -22.50 -19.67
C GLN A 119 9.48 -22.55 -18.35
N VAL A 120 10.12 -22.23 -17.22
CA VAL A 120 9.45 -22.11 -15.91
C VAL A 120 8.33 -21.05 -15.91
N GLN A 121 8.50 -19.93 -16.64
CA GLN A 121 7.43 -18.94 -16.80
C GLN A 121 6.25 -19.47 -17.63
N TYR A 122 6.49 -20.43 -18.52
CA TYR A 122 5.45 -21.05 -19.37
C TYR A 122 4.85 -22.34 -18.79
N MET A 123 5.42 -22.94 -17.74
CA MET A 123 4.91 -24.20 -17.16
C MET A 123 3.40 -24.16 -16.87
N ARG A 124 2.86 -23.04 -16.37
CA ARG A 124 1.40 -22.91 -16.17
C ARG A 124 0.62 -23.13 -17.46
N LEU A 125 1.07 -22.57 -18.58
CA LEU A 125 0.39 -22.72 -19.87
C LEU A 125 0.47 -24.16 -20.36
N VAL A 126 1.60 -24.84 -20.17
CA VAL A 126 1.77 -26.26 -20.49
C VAL A 126 0.72 -27.11 -19.75
N TYR A 127 0.71 -27.06 -18.41
CA TYR A 127 -0.22 -27.89 -17.61
C TYR A 127 -1.70 -27.51 -17.83
N LYS A 128 -1.99 -26.25 -18.17
CA LYS A 128 -3.34 -25.78 -18.56
C LYS A 128 -3.81 -26.35 -19.90
N HIS A 129 -2.93 -26.37 -20.92
CA HIS A 129 -3.26 -26.79 -22.29
C HIS A 129 -3.06 -28.30 -22.54
N ALA A 130 -2.46 -29.04 -21.59
CA ALA A 130 -2.42 -30.50 -21.62
C ALA A 130 -3.84 -31.11 -21.56
N ALA A 131 -4.09 -32.15 -22.36
CA ALA A 131 -5.40 -32.80 -22.45
C ALA A 131 -5.78 -33.55 -21.16
N ARG A 132 -4.79 -34.11 -20.46
CA ARG A 132 -4.83 -34.42 -19.03
C ARG A 132 -3.43 -34.35 -18.42
N VAL A 133 -3.38 -34.11 -17.12
CA VAL A 133 -2.16 -34.20 -16.31
C VAL A 133 -2.14 -35.55 -15.60
N VAL A 134 -1.04 -36.29 -15.73
CA VAL A 134 -0.86 -37.58 -15.07
C VAL A 134 0.01 -37.39 -13.85
N VAL A 135 -0.59 -37.47 -12.67
CA VAL A 135 0.09 -37.45 -11.38
C VAL A 135 0.64 -38.85 -11.10
N TRP A 136 1.93 -39.04 -11.34
CA TRP A 136 2.61 -40.30 -11.08
C TRP A 136 3.05 -40.37 -9.61
N LEU A 137 2.45 -41.30 -8.87
CA LEU A 137 2.71 -41.52 -7.45
C LEU A 137 3.70 -42.68 -7.20
N GLY A 138 4.31 -43.26 -8.24
CA GLY A 138 5.25 -44.38 -8.13
C GLY A 138 4.60 -45.76 -8.29
N LEU A 139 5.30 -46.80 -7.82
CA LEU A 139 4.90 -48.20 -7.91
C LEU A 139 3.90 -48.63 -6.82
N LYS A 140 3.31 -49.83 -6.97
CA LYS A 140 2.36 -50.42 -6.01
C LYS A 140 3.05 -50.93 -4.75
N THR A 141 2.28 -50.86 -3.67
CA THR A 141 2.49 -51.59 -2.42
C THR A 141 1.27 -52.48 -2.16
N SER A 142 1.36 -53.42 -1.21
CA SER A 142 0.28 -54.37 -0.90
C SER A 142 -1.05 -53.70 -0.60
N GLY A 143 -1.04 -52.56 0.11
CA GLY A 143 -2.24 -51.81 0.47
C GLY A 143 -2.78 -50.86 -0.60
N THR A 144 -2.03 -50.57 -1.66
CA THR A 144 -2.38 -49.51 -2.64
C THR A 144 -3.79 -49.69 -3.24
N LYS A 145 -4.19 -50.93 -3.55
CA LYS A 145 -5.51 -51.21 -4.13
C LYS A 145 -6.65 -50.95 -3.14
N GLU A 146 -6.43 -51.20 -1.86
CA GLU A 146 -7.39 -50.92 -0.80
C GLU A 146 -7.52 -49.41 -0.57
N ALA A 147 -6.39 -48.69 -0.53
CA ALA A 147 -6.35 -47.23 -0.43
C ALA A 147 -7.18 -46.56 -1.55
N PHE A 148 -7.03 -47.00 -2.81
CA PHE A 148 -7.80 -46.44 -3.92
C PHE A 148 -9.31 -46.71 -3.80
N LEU A 149 -9.71 -47.89 -3.32
CA LEU A 149 -11.12 -48.22 -3.07
C LEU A 149 -11.70 -47.40 -1.90
N ALA A 150 -10.91 -47.18 -0.85
CA ALA A 150 -11.29 -46.33 0.28
C ALA A 150 -11.41 -44.86 -0.13
N ALA A 151 -10.47 -44.34 -0.95
CA ALA A 151 -10.56 -43.00 -1.53
C ALA A 151 -11.81 -42.83 -2.40
N GLU A 152 -12.14 -43.81 -3.25
CA GLU A 152 -13.36 -43.76 -4.08
C GLU A 152 -14.64 -43.71 -3.22
N ARG A 153 -14.70 -44.50 -2.13
CA ARG A 153 -15.83 -44.46 -1.17
C ARG A 153 -15.92 -43.11 -0.47
N LEU A 154 -14.82 -42.60 0.07
CA LEU A 154 -14.78 -41.33 0.80
C LEU A 154 -15.08 -40.12 -0.10
N ALA A 155 -14.66 -40.15 -1.37
CA ALA A 155 -14.97 -39.10 -2.32
C ALA A 155 -16.48 -38.91 -2.53
N ARG A 156 -17.27 -40.00 -2.49
CA ARG A 156 -18.75 -39.96 -2.62
C ARG A 156 -19.44 -39.22 -1.46
N ILE A 157 -18.80 -39.00 -0.31
CA ILE A 157 -19.32 -38.12 0.76
C ILE A 157 -19.58 -36.70 0.21
N ARG A 158 -18.84 -36.28 -0.82
CA ARG A 158 -19.02 -34.99 -1.51
C ARG A 158 -20.28 -34.92 -2.37
N GLU A 159 -20.83 -36.05 -2.80
CA GLU A 159 -22.13 -36.12 -3.51
C GLU A 159 -23.30 -35.80 -2.57
N TYR A 160 -23.15 -36.06 -1.26
CA TYR A 160 -24.16 -35.79 -0.23
C TYR A 160 -23.95 -34.47 0.53
N THR A 161 -22.74 -33.91 0.51
CA THR A 161 -22.40 -32.65 1.21
C THR A 161 -22.37 -31.42 0.30
N LEU A 162 -22.47 -31.59 -1.03
CA LEU A 162 -22.69 -30.50 -1.98
C LEU A 162 -24.19 -30.22 -2.16
N PRO A 163 -24.60 -28.96 -2.40
CA PRO A 163 -25.98 -28.66 -2.75
C PRO A 163 -26.38 -29.37 -4.05
N GLY A 164 -27.53 -30.05 -4.03
CA GLY A 164 -28.10 -30.65 -5.24
C GLY A 164 -28.55 -29.59 -6.27
N PRO A 165 -29.05 -29.98 -7.46
CA PRO A 165 -29.53 -29.05 -8.48
C PRO A 165 -30.70 -28.15 -8.02
N ASN A 166 -31.40 -28.53 -6.95
CA ASN A 166 -32.46 -27.75 -6.30
C ASN A 166 -31.94 -26.83 -5.17
N ASN A 167 -30.63 -26.80 -4.92
CA ASN A 167 -29.97 -26.07 -3.82
C ASN A 167 -30.39 -26.52 -2.40
N GLU A 168 -30.95 -27.72 -2.26
CA GLU A 168 -31.17 -28.38 -0.98
C GLU A 168 -29.82 -28.78 -0.36
N GLN A 169 -29.63 -28.49 0.93
CA GLN A 169 -28.48 -28.89 1.72
C GLN A 169 -28.91 -29.92 2.77
N LEU A 170 -28.10 -30.96 2.95
CA LEU A 170 -28.18 -31.85 4.11
C LEU A 170 -27.80 -31.09 5.39
N ASP A 171 -28.47 -31.40 6.50
CA ASP A 171 -28.11 -30.88 7.82
C ASP A 171 -26.63 -31.25 8.15
N PRO A 172 -25.80 -30.30 8.64
CA PRO A 172 -24.40 -30.58 8.97
C PRO A 172 -24.19 -31.76 9.93
N ASN A 173 -25.11 -32.03 10.86
CA ASN A 173 -24.99 -33.19 11.76
C ASN A 173 -25.30 -34.50 11.02
N ALA A 174 -26.39 -34.55 10.25
CA ALA A 174 -26.71 -35.70 9.39
C ALA A 174 -25.60 -36.00 8.36
N ALA A 175 -24.95 -34.97 7.83
CA ALA A 175 -23.76 -35.11 6.99
C ALA A 175 -22.54 -35.68 7.76
N MET A 176 -22.33 -35.25 9.01
CA MET A 176 -21.28 -35.78 9.88
C MET A 176 -21.53 -37.24 10.27
N GLU A 177 -22.77 -37.62 10.58
CA GLU A 177 -23.19 -39.00 10.85
C GLU A 177 -23.00 -39.90 9.62
N LEU A 178 -23.42 -39.45 8.43
CA LEU A 178 -23.21 -40.18 7.18
C LEU A 178 -21.72 -40.38 6.88
N ALA A 179 -20.90 -39.33 7.02
CA ALA A 179 -19.46 -39.42 6.84
C ALA A 179 -18.82 -40.39 7.85
N SER A 180 -19.23 -40.35 9.11
CA SER A 180 -18.75 -41.25 10.17
C SER A 180 -19.13 -42.71 9.88
N SER A 181 -20.38 -42.95 9.43
CA SER A 181 -20.85 -44.27 9.02
C SER A 181 -20.03 -44.82 7.84
N MET A 182 -19.83 -44.01 6.80
CA MET A 182 -19.02 -44.39 5.62
C MET A 182 -17.54 -44.64 5.93
N VAL A 183 -17.00 -44.05 7.01
CA VAL A 183 -15.66 -44.35 7.53
C VAL A 183 -15.65 -45.67 8.31
N ASN A 184 -16.66 -45.93 9.14
CA ASN A 184 -16.78 -47.17 9.91
C ASN A 184 -17.00 -48.41 9.02
N ASP A 185 -17.57 -48.24 7.83
CA ASP A 185 -17.73 -49.29 6.80
C ASP A 185 -16.44 -49.58 5.99
N LEU A 186 -15.32 -48.93 6.30
CA LEU A 186 -14.00 -49.24 5.74
C LEU A 186 -13.27 -50.33 6.55
N PRO A 187 -12.46 -51.19 5.91
CA PRO A 187 -11.49 -52.02 6.62
C PRO A 187 -10.55 -51.19 7.52
N GLU A 188 -10.21 -51.71 8.69
CA GLU A 188 -9.34 -51.04 9.68
C GLU A 188 -7.97 -50.61 9.09
N THR A 189 -7.46 -51.37 8.12
CA THR A 189 -6.22 -51.12 7.38
C THR A 189 -6.30 -49.96 6.38
N SER A 190 -7.50 -49.56 5.95
CA SER A 190 -7.67 -48.64 4.81
C SER A 190 -7.15 -47.24 5.09
N MET A 191 -7.32 -46.75 6.32
CA MET A 191 -6.83 -45.41 6.71
C MET A 191 -5.29 -45.36 6.76
N ALA A 192 -4.63 -46.43 7.18
CA ALA A 192 -3.18 -46.55 7.15
C ALA A 192 -2.65 -46.63 5.71
N HIS A 193 -3.31 -47.36 4.82
CA HIS A 193 -2.91 -47.43 3.41
C HIS A 193 -3.23 -46.16 2.60
N LEU A 194 -4.26 -45.39 2.97
CA LEU A 194 -4.48 -44.04 2.45
C LEU A 194 -3.35 -43.10 2.86
N ASP A 195 -2.98 -43.09 4.15
CA ASP A 195 -1.86 -42.30 4.67
C ASP A 195 -0.52 -42.68 3.99
N GLU A 196 -0.26 -43.97 3.79
CA GLU A 196 0.89 -44.48 3.03
C GLU A 196 0.99 -43.92 1.60
N VAL A 197 -0.14 -43.62 0.96
CA VAL A 197 -0.19 -42.93 -0.35
C VAL A 197 0.12 -41.43 -0.20
N PHE A 198 -0.35 -40.77 0.86
CA PHE A 198 -0.10 -39.35 1.12
C PHE A 198 1.31 -39.04 1.66
N GLU A 199 1.99 -39.99 2.30
CA GLU A 199 3.38 -39.83 2.74
C GLU A 199 4.40 -39.98 1.60
N ARG A 200 3.95 -40.35 0.38
CA ARG A 200 4.79 -40.38 -0.83
C ARG A 200 5.32 -38.98 -1.17
N GLN A 201 6.56 -38.92 -1.69
CA GLN A 201 7.28 -37.67 -1.96
C GLN A 201 6.51 -36.65 -2.82
N TYR A 202 5.59 -37.11 -3.67
CA TYR A 202 4.79 -36.25 -4.55
C TYR A 202 4.05 -35.15 -3.77
N PHE A 203 3.32 -35.51 -2.71
CA PHE A 203 2.54 -34.57 -1.90
C PHE A 203 3.40 -33.56 -1.13
N ASN A 204 4.72 -33.78 -1.11
CA ASN A 204 5.71 -32.94 -0.46
C ASN A 204 6.57 -32.13 -1.46
N ARG A 205 6.35 -32.20 -2.79
CA ARG A 205 7.13 -31.44 -3.79
C ARG A 205 6.41 -30.15 -4.19
N CYS A 206 7.14 -29.03 -4.14
CA CYS A 206 6.57 -27.68 -4.34
C CYS A 206 6.01 -27.45 -5.76
N TRP A 207 6.72 -27.89 -6.81
CA TRP A 207 6.27 -27.76 -8.22
C TRP A 207 4.92 -28.43 -8.50
N CYS A 208 4.68 -29.61 -7.92
CA CYS A 208 3.49 -30.42 -8.15
C CYS A 208 2.17 -29.70 -7.80
N VAL A 209 2.22 -28.67 -6.94
CA VAL A 209 1.09 -27.78 -6.66
C VAL A 209 0.68 -26.99 -7.91
N GLN A 210 1.62 -26.34 -8.60
CA GLN A 210 1.33 -25.59 -9.84
C GLN A 210 0.82 -26.51 -10.94
N GLU A 211 1.42 -27.70 -11.07
CA GLU A 211 1.10 -28.70 -12.09
C GLU A 211 -0.37 -29.14 -12.00
N VAL A 212 -0.88 -29.42 -10.78
CA VAL A 212 -2.28 -29.78 -10.54
C VAL A 212 -3.21 -28.57 -10.58
N VAL A 213 -2.84 -27.43 -9.99
CA VAL A 213 -3.69 -26.23 -9.95
C VAL A 213 -3.94 -25.67 -11.34
N ALA A 214 -2.93 -25.62 -12.20
CA ALA A 214 -3.07 -25.15 -13.58
C ALA A 214 -3.85 -26.14 -14.48
N SER A 215 -3.92 -27.42 -14.11
CA SER A 215 -4.51 -28.48 -14.93
C SER A 215 -6.00 -28.25 -15.25
N SER A 216 -6.41 -28.54 -16.48
CA SER A 216 -7.85 -28.70 -16.78
C SER A 216 -8.41 -29.96 -16.10
N TRP A 217 -7.69 -31.09 -16.22
CA TRP A 217 -8.00 -32.39 -15.61
C TRP A 217 -6.70 -33.06 -15.15
N ALA A 218 -6.65 -33.54 -13.90
CA ALA A 218 -5.57 -34.36 -13.36
C ALA A 218 -6.06 -35.74 -12.89
N ILE A 219 -5.27 -36.79 -13.15
CA ILE A 219 -5.49 -38.15 -12.63
C ILE A 219 -4.34 -38.58 -11.72
N ALA A 220 -4.64 -39.27 -10.62
CA ALA A 220 -3.66 -40.00 -9.81
C ALA A 220 -3.39 -41.36 -10.45
N LYS A 221 -2.12 -41.76 -10.56
CA LYS A 221 -1.70 -43.03 -11.16
C LYS A 221 -0.64 -43.77 -10.34
N ILE A 222 -0.87 -45.06 -10.11
CA ILE A 222 0.08 -46.02 -9.53
C ILE A 222 0.01 -47.30 -10.38
N GLU A 223 1.01 -47.49 -11.26
CA GLU A 223 0.99 -48.53 -12.30
C GLU A 223 -0.33 -48.54 -13.10
N ASP A 224 -1.01 -49.69 -13.23
CA ASP A 224 -2.32 -49.81 -13.87
C ASP A 224 -3.50 -49.19 -13.09
N LEU A 225 -3.35 -48.84 -11.82
CA LEU A 225 -4.40 -48.14 -11.06
C LEU A 225 -4.40 -46.66 -11.45
N GLU A 226 -5.56 -46.13 -11.86
CA GLU A 226 -5.77 -44.69 -12.02
C GLU A 226 -7.15 -44.25 -11.50
N MET A 227 -7.20 -43.04 -10.94
CA MET A 227 -8.44 -42.37 -10.50
C MET A 227 -8.30 -40.85 -10.66
N SER A 228 -9.40 -40.11 -10.48
CA SER A 228 -9.36 -38.65 -10.38
C SER A 228 -8.47 -38.19 -9.22
N PHE A 229 -7.50 -37.29 -9.48
CA PHE A 229 -6.63 -36.78 -8.43
C PHE A 229 -7.40 -35.98 -7.36
N PHE A 230 -8.47 -35.31 -7.78
CA PHE A 230 -9.32 -34.52 -6.88
C PHE A 230 -10.17 -35.40 -5.94
N ASP A 231 -10.48 -36.62 -6.36
CA ASP A 231 -11.22 -37.58 -5.53
C ASP A 231 -10.28 -38.35 -4.60
N LEU A 232 -9.02 -38.57 -5.00
CA LEU A 232 -7.97 -39.00 -4.08
C LEU A 232 -7.79 -37.99 -2.94
N ILE A 233 -7.49 -36.72 -3.23
CA ILE A 233 -7.27 -35.71 -2.17
C ILE A 233 -8.53 -35.35 -1.35
N ALA A 234 -9.73 -35.75 -1.79
CA ALA A 234 -10.94 -35.65 -0.97
C ALA A 234 -10.85 -36.51 0.31
N SER A 235 -10.21 -37.68 0.23
CA SER A 235 -9.99 -38.57 1.38
C SER A 235 -8.94 -38.05 2.39
N LEU A 236 -8.30 -36.91 2.12
CA LEU A 236 -7.24 -36.34 2.96
C LEU A 236 -7.79 -35.72 4.26
N ILE A 237 -9.05 -35.25 4.25
CA ILE A 237 -9.70 -34.56 5.39
C ILE A 237 -9.93 -35.54 6.55
N THR A 238 -10.83 -36.52 6.36
CA THR A 238 -10.37 -37.91 6.19
C THR A 238 -9.23 -38.38 7.12
N VAL A 239 -8.10 -38.68 6.49
CA VAL A 239 -6.85 -39.13 7.12
C VAL A 239 -6.34 -38.12 8.17
N GLY A 240 -6.47 -36.81 7.93
CA GLY A 240 -6.05 -35.78 8.88
C GLY A 240 -6.81 -35.84 10.21
N GLY A 241 -8.13 -35.99 10.16
CA GLY A 241 -8.99 -36.17 11.32
C GLY A 241 -8.69 -37.47 12.08
N TRP A 242 -8.57 -38.59 11.35
CA TRP A 242 -8.22 -39.90 11.93
C TRP A 242 -6.88 -39.89 12.68
N LYS A 243 -5.89 -39.13 12.20
CA LYS A 243 -4.59 -39.00 12.87
C LYS A 243 -4.58 -38.08 14.10
N GLY A 244 -5.59 -37.23 14.28
CA GLY A 244 -5.58 -36.17 15.31
C GLY A 244 -4.43 -35.17 15.19
N GLU A 245 -3.72 -35.11 14.05
CA GLU A 245 -2.57 -34.23 13.86
C GLU A 245 -3.00 -32.78 13.60
N ILE A 246 -2.82 -31.88 14.58
CA ILE A 246 -2.70 -30.44 14.32
C ILE A 246 -1.34 -30.19 13.64
N SER A 247 -1.25 -30.54 12.36
CA SER A 247 0.04 -30.75 11.70
C SER A 247 0.68 -29.45 11.22
N ILE A 248 1.55 -28.86 12.06
CA ILE A 248 2.47 -27.76 11.70
C ILE A 248 3.32 -28.10 10.45
N HIS A 249 3.39 -29.38 10.06
CA HIS A 249 4.37 -29.93 9.12
C HIS A 249 3.77 -30.60 7.87
N ARG A 250 2.45 -30.80 7.74
CA ARG A 250 1.83 -31.41 6.55
C ARG A 250 0.99 -30.39 5.75
N PRO A 251 1.01 -30.42 4.40
CA PRO A 251 0.33 -29.45 3.54
C PRO A 251 -1.20 -29.69 3.39
N TYR A 252 -1.87 -30.21 4.41
CA TYR A 252 -3.29 -30.57 4.35
C TYR A 252 -4.20 -29.36 4.06
N GLU A 253 -3.92 -28.20 4.67
CA GLU A 253 -4.62 -26.94 4.41
C GLU A 253 -4.58 -26.54 2.92
N LEU A 254 -3.44 -26.75 2.25
CA LEU A 254 -3.23 -26.41 0.84
C LEU A 254 -4.02 -27.33 -0.09
N TRP A 255 -3.93 -28.65 0.10
CA TRP A 255 -4.66 -29.61 -0.74
C TRP A 255 -6.19 -29.47 -0.57
N ASN A 256 -6.66 -29.18 0.65
CA ASN A 256 -8.07 -28.83 0.88
C ASN A 256 -8.46 -27.52 0.16
N LEU A 257 -7.65 -26.45 0.24
CA LEU A 257 -7.90 -25.21 -0.50
C LEU A 257 -8.05 -25.47 -2.01
N ILE A 258 -7.17 -26.27 -2.60
CA ILE A 258 -7.21 -26.64 -4.02
C ILE A 258 -8.50 -27.41 -4.37
N LEU A 259 -8.95 -28.29 -3.48
CA LEU A 259 -10.20 -29.05 -3.64
C LEU A 259 -11.45 -28.16 -3.56
N MET A 260 -11.51 -27.26 -2.57
CA MET A 260 -12.61 -26.32 -2.37
C MET A 260 -12.70 -25.31 -3.53
N ARG A 261 -11.56 -24.83 -4.05
CA ARG A 261 -11.48 -23.88 -5.18
C ARG A 261 -12.07 -24.43 -6.49
N ARG A 262 -12.28 -25.74 -6.62
CA ARG A 262 -12.91 -26.37 -7.80
C ARG A 262 -14.41 -26.68 -7.62
N GLN A 263 -15.01 -26.38 -6.47
CA GLN A 263 -16.45 -26.59 -6.25
C GLN A 263 -17.26 -25.36 -6.70
N PRO A 264 -18.31 -25.50 -7.53
CA PRO A 264 -19.07 -24.34 -8.06
C PRO A 264 -19.87 -23.55 -7.03
N THR A 265 -20.21 -24.17 -5.89
CA THR A 265 -21.25 -23.72 -4.95
C THR A 265 -20.70 -23.16 -3.63
N THR A 266 -19.42 -23.34 -3.32
CA THR A 266 -18.86 -22.96 -2.01
C THR A 266 -18.68 -21.43 -1.92
N PRO A 267 -19.30 -20.73 -0.94
CA PRO A 267 -19.24 -19.28 -0.83
C PRO A 267 -17.92 -18.78 -0.21
N GLN A 268 -16.80 -19.09 -0.86
CA GLN A 268 -15.49 -18.56 -0.49
C GLN A 268 -15.17 -17.26 -1.22
N ARG A 269 -14.42 -16.36 -0.56
CA ARG A 269 -13.84 -15.16 -1.17
C ARG A 269 -13.03 -15.57 -2.41
N ARG A 270 -13.49 -15.17 -3.60
CA ARG A 270 -12.80 -15.44 -4.87
C ARG A 270 -11.41 -14.80 -4.85
N PRO A 271 -10.39 -15.40 -5.49
CA PRO A 271 -9.07 -14.78 -5.62
C PRO A 271 -9.18 -13.46 -6.39
N ALA A 272 -8.22 -12.55 -6.20
CA ALA A 272 -8.20 -11.26 -6.89
C ALA A 272 -7.95 -11.44 -8.40
N VAL A 273 -7.32 -12.55 -8.81
CA VAL A 273 -6.98 -12.87 -10.20
C VAL A 273 -7.61 -14.18 -10.66
N GLU A 274 -8.10 -14.22 -11.90
CA GLU A 274 -8.69 -15.44 -12.47
C GLU A 274 -7.65 -16.56 -12.61
N GLY A 275 -7.96 -17.73 -12.07
CA GLY A 275 -7.09 -18.90 -12.08
C GLY A 275 -5.89 -18.84 -11.12
N SER A 276 -5.85 -17.84 -10.23
CA SER A 276 -5.09 -17.87 -8.98
C SER A 276 -5.79 -18.76 -7.93
N ILE A 277 -5.09 -19.15 -6.87
CA ILE A 277 -5.71 -19.71 -5.65
C ILE A 277 -5.64 -18.78 -4.43
N GLY A 278 -4.79 -17.75 -4.44
CA GLY A 278 -4.66 -16.73 -3.39
C GLY A 278 -3.38 -15.89 -3.48
N SER A 279 -3.17 -15.01 -2.51
CA SER A 279 -2.03 -14.09 -2.48
C SER A 279 -0.70 -14.81 -2.21
N PHE A 280 0.39 -14.23 -2.70
CA PHE A 280 1.73 -14.84 -2.70
C PHE A 280 2.23 -15.13 -1.28
N LEU A 281 2.05 -14.20 -0.33
CA LEU A 281 2.41 -14.43 1.07
C LEU A 281 1.59 -15.58 1.70
N GLY A 282 0.29 -15.66 1.38
CA GLY A 282 -0.57 -16.76 1.84
C GLY A 282 -0.14 -18.12 1.29
N LEU A 283 0.22 -18.19 0.00
CA LEU A 283 0.75 -19.42 -0.59
C LEU A 283 2.14 -19.78 -0.06
N LEU A 284 3.00 -18.81 0.22
CA LEU A 284 4.32 -19.03 0.82
C LEU A 284 4.24 -19.66 2.23
N ASP A 285 3.23 -19.29 3.04
CA ASP A 285 2.98 -19.95 4.33
C ASP A 285 2.43 -21.37 4.16
N LEU A 286 1.41 -21.55 3.30
CA LEU A 286 0.79 -22.85 3.00
C LEU A 286 1.76 -23.87 2.37
N THR A 287 2.76 -23.40 1.63
CA THR A 287 3.78 -24.24 0.95
C THR A 287 5.12 -24.29 1.69
N ARG A 288 5.23 -23.68 2.87
CA ARG A 288 6.48 -23.63 3.65
C ARG A 288 6.99 -25.02 4.03
N THR A 289 6.08 -25.97 4.26
CA THR A 289 6.36 -27.37 4.61
C THR A 289 6.78 -28.25 3.43
N LEU A 290 6.47 -27.83 2.20
CA LEU A 290 6.89 -28.55 0.99
C LEU A 290 8.42 -28.48 0.81
N GLN A 291 8.93 -29.30 -0.09
CA GLN A 291 10.34 -29.44 -0.43
C GLN A 291 10.59 -28.96 -1.87
N ALA A 292 11.81 -28.48 -2.10
CA ALA A 292 12.32 -28.08 -3.41
C ALA A 292 13.76 -28.59 -3.55
N THR A 293 14.21 -28.83 -4.79
CA THR A 293 15.59 -29.24 -5.06
C THR A 293 16.52 -28.03 -5.22
N ASP A 294 15.95 -26.89 -5.61
CA ASP A 294 16.58 -25.57 -5.63
C ASP A 294 15.74 -24.67 -4.72
N ASP A 295 16.34 -24.04 -3.72
CA ASP A 295 15.62 -23.20 -2.74
C ASP A 295 14.81 -22.08 -3.42
N ARG A 296 15.22 -21.61 -4.61
CA ARG A 296 14.51 -20.58 -5.38
C ARG A 296 13.16 -21.07 -5.92
N ASP A 297 12.97 -22.38 -6.08
CA ASP A 297 11.72 -22.96 -6.56
C ASP A 297 10.56 -22.83 -5.55
N LYS A 298 10.85 -22.61 -4.25
CA LYS A 298 9.85 -22.19 -3.25
C LYS A 298 9.16 -20.86 -3.60
N VAL A 299 9.83 -20.03 -4.40
CA VAL A 299 9.34 -18.74 -4.88
C VAL A 299 8.77 -18.91 -6.29
N PHE A 300 9.54 -19.53 -7.20
CA PHE A 300 9.20 -19.58 -8.62
C PHE A 300 8.00 -20.47 -8.95
N SER A 301 7.76 -21.57 -8.22
CA SER A 301 6.60 -22.45 -8.42
C SER A 301 5.25 -21.84 -8.01
N LEU A 302 5.27 -20.73 -7.26
CA LEU A 302 4.04 -20.05 -6.85
C LEU A 302 3.64 -18.93 -7.83
N LEU A 303 4.59 -18.40 -8.62
CA LEU A 303 4.33 -17.33 -9.60
C LEU A 303 3.33 -17.75 -10.69
N GLY A 304 3.18 -19.05 -10.94
CA GLY A 304 2.17 -19.59 -11.83
C GLY A 304 0.78 -19.77 -11.22
N ILE A 305 0.56 -19.45 -9.94
CA ILE A 305 -0.69 -19.74 -9.19
C ILE A 305 -1.09 -18.70 -8.12
N CYS A 306 -0.24 -17.71 -7.79
CA CYS A 306 -0.59 -16.60 -6.91
C CYS A 306 -1.14 -15.39 -7.67
N ASP A 307 -1.91 -14.56 -6.96
CA ASP A 307 -2.50 -13.32 -7.50
C ASP A 307 -1.42 -12.40 -8.09
N GLU A 308 -0.35 -12.15 -7.35
CA GLU A 308 0.73 -11.24 -7.75
C GLU A 308 1.57 -11.78 -8.91
N GLY A 309 1.75 -13.10 -8.98
CA GLY A 309 2.48 -13.76 -10.06
C GLY A 309 1.75 -13.72 -11.40
N LEU A 310 0.43 -13.93 -11.36
CA LEU A 310 -0.44 -13.89 -12.53
C LEU A 310 -0.79 -12.47 -12.99
N ASN A 311 -0.99 -11.52 -12.06
CA ASN A 311 -1.19 -10.11 -12.40
C ASN A 311 -0.35 -9.17 -11.50
N PRO A 312 0.89 -8.85 -11.93
CA PRO A 312 1.78 -7.92 -11.23
C PRO A 312 1.22 -6.48 -11.08
N VAL A 313 0.27 -6.06 -11.92
CA VAL A 313 -0.36 -4.74 -11.82
C VAL A 313 -1.40 -4.72 -10.70
N LEU A 314 -2.14 -5.81 -10.51
CA LEU A 314 -3.01 -5.98 -9.34
C LEU A 314 -2.20 -6.10 -8.05
N ALA A 315 -1.05 -6.77 -8.07
CA ALA A 315 -0.12 -6.84 -6.94
C ALA A 315 0.25 -5.46 -6.36
N LEU A 316 0.45 -4.49 -7.25
CA LEU A 316 0.87 -3.12 -6.91
C LEU A 316 -0.31 -2.19 -6.60
N THR A 317 -1.57 -2.62 -6.81
CA THR A 317 -2.77 -1.79 -6.70
C THR A 317 -3.89 -2.43 -5.87
N GLU A 318 -3.54 -3.34 -4.95
CA GLU A 318 -4.47 -4.03 -4.05
C GLU A 318 -4.88 -3.16 -2.85
N VAL A 319 -5.57 -2.05 -3.13
CA VAL A 319 -6.28 -1.26 -2.13
C VAL A 319 -7.22 -2.18 -1.33
N LEU A 320 -7.21 -2.03 -0.01
CA LEU A 320 -7.99 -2.86 0.91
C LEU A 320 -9.49 -2.87 0.54
N ASP A 321 -10.05 -4.06 0.58
CA ASP A 321 -11.27 -4.46 -0.13
C ASP A 321 -12.55 -4.00 0.58
N ASN A 322 -12.78 -2.68 0.58
CA ASN A 322 -13.93 -2.03 1.23
C ASN A 322 -14.68 -0.99 0.37
N ASN A 323 -14.34 -0.86 -0.92
CA ASN A 323 -15.22 -0.22 -1.89
C ASN A 323 -14.85 -0.62 -3.33
N ASP A 324 -15.55 -1.61 -3.90
CA ASP A 324 -15.34 -2.10 -5.28
C ASP A 324 -15.91 -1.14 -6.35
N SER A 325 -15.40 0.10 -6.30
CA SER A 325 -15.80 1.21 -7.15
C SER A 325 -15.48 0.93 -8.61
N TRP A 326 -16.46 1.20 -9.48
CA TRP A 326 -16.29 1.10 -10.94
C TRP A 326 -15.10 1.92 -11.45
N ARG A 327 -14.75 3.02 -10.78
CA ARG A 327 -13.57 3.85 -11.09
C ARG A 327 -12.26 3.07 -10.89
N ILE A 328 -12.14 2.31 -9.79
CA ILE A 328 -10.96 1.46 -9.54
C ILE A 328 -10.87 0.35 -10.58
N ARG A 329 -12.00 -0.26 -10.97
CA ARG A 329 -12.02 -1.25 -12.07
C ARG A 329 -11.64 -0.63 -13.42
N LEU A 330 -12.01 0.63 -13.67
CA LEU A 330 -11.64 1.35 -14.89
C LEU A 330 -10.13 1.69 -14.90
N ILE A 331 -9.58 2.20 -13.79
CA ILE A 331 -8.14 2.47 -13.63
C ILE A 331 -7.33 1.17 -13.79
N ARG A 332 -7.74 0.08 -13.12
CA ARG A 332 -7.11 -1.24 -13.28
C ARG A 332 -7.16 -1.74 -14.73
N ARG A 333 -8.27 -1.56 -15.45
CA ARG A 333 -8.36 -1.86 -16.89
C ARG A 333 -7.47 -0.96 -17.75
N GLY A 334 -7.33 0.32 -17.40
CA GLY A 334 -6.43 1.26 -18.05
C GLY A 334 -4.96 0.84 -17.89
N PHE A 335 -4.50 0.69 -16.65
CA PHE A 335 -3.15 0.25 -16.34
C PHE A 335 -2.83 -1.14 -16.88
N THR A 336 -3.75 -2.10 -16.80
CA THR A 336 -3.55 -3.44 -17.39
C THR A 336 -3.39 -3.34 -18.91
N ARG A 337 -4.23 -2.58 -19.62
CA ARG A 337 -4.09 -2.37 -21.06
C ARG A 337 -2.80 -1.64 -21.44
N VAL A 338 -2.39 -0.62 -20.69
CA VAL A 338 -1.11 0.06 -20.91
C VAL A 338 0.06 -0.90 -20.68
N ASN A 339 -0.02 -1.74 -19.64
CA ASN A 339 0.98 -2.75 -19.34
C ASN A 339 1.07 -3.84 -20.43
N GLU A 340 -0.07 -4.34 -20.91
CA GLU A 340 -0.17 -5.29 -22.03
C GLU A 340 0.32 -4.66 -23.34
N PHE A 341 0.02 -3.39 -23.58
CA PHE A 341 0.45 -2.64 -24.77
C PHE A 341 1.96 -2.39 -24.78
N VAL A 342 2.54 -1.90 -23.67
CA VAL A 342 3.99 -1.66 -23.56
C VAL A 342 4.77 -2.98 -23.61
N ASN A 343 4.35 -4.00 -22.88
CA ASN A 343 4.97 -5.33 -22.97
C ASN A 343 4.71 -6.03 -24.31
N GLY A 344 3.68 -5.63 -25.06
CA GLY A 344 3.38 -6.09 -26.41
C GLY A 344 4.09 -5.31 -27.53
N LEU A 345 4.82 -4.25 -27.18
CA LEU A 345 5.70 -3.48 -28.07
C LEU A 345 7.19 -3.74 -27.77
N ALA A 346 7.54 -3.98 -26.50
CA ALA A 346 8.89 -4.29 -26.05
C ALA A 346 8.85 -5.19 -24.78
N PRO A 347 8.72 -6.53 -24.93
CA PRO A 347 8.61 -7.47 -23.82
C PRO A 347 9.82 -7.45 -22.91
N ASP A 348 11.00 -7.18 -23.46
CA ASP A 348 12.30 -7.23 -22.78
C ASP A 348 12.32 -6.33 -21.54
N LEU A 349 11.69 -5.14 -21.66
CA LEU A 349 11.51 -4.19 -20.56
C LEU A 349 10.76 -4.82 -19.37
N ASN A 350 9.84 -5.77 -19.64
CA ASN A 350 8.96 -6.41 -18.65
C ASN A 350 8.31 -5.35 -17.75
N PHE A 351 7.74 -4.32 -18.38
CA PHE A 351 7.12 -3.16 -17.75
C PHE A 351 6.07 -3.62 -16.72
N GLY A 352 5.98 -2.89 -15.61
CA GLY A 352 5.05 -3.19 -14.51
C GLY A 352 5.32 -4.48 -13.70
N ARG A 353 6.26 -5.36 -14.08
CA ARG A 353 6.56 -6.61 -13.34
C ARG A 353 7.84 -6.48 -12.49
N PRO A 354 7.74 -6.38 -11.14
CA PRO A 354 8.90 -6.28 -10.25
C PRO A 354 9.92 -7.40 -10.43
N ARG A 355 11.21 -7.12 -10.19
CA ARG A 355 12.30 -8.11 -10.32
C ARG A 355 12.11 -9.36 -9.46
N ALA A 356 11.49 -9.20 -8.29
CA ALA A 356 11.12 -10.29 -7.38
C ALA A 356 10.14 -11.32 -8.00
N LEU A 357 9.39 -10.94 -9.05
CA LEU A 357 8.38 -11.78 -9.70
C LEU A 357 8.88 -12.37 -11.04
N ARG A 358 10.21 -12.47 -11.22
CA ARG A 358 10.86 -12.98 -12.44
C ARG A 358 11.78 -14.16 -12.08
N PRO A 359 11.55 -15.39 -12.61
CA PRO A 359 12.46 -16.52 -12.43
C PRO A 359 13.86 -16.27 -13.00
N ASP A 360 14.87 -16.28 -12.14
CA ASP A 360 16.28 -16.00 -12.46
C ASP A 360 17.18 -17.04 -11.77
N TYR A 361 17.55 -18.09 -12.51
CA TYR A 361 18.43 -19.16 -12.01
C TYR A 361 19.92 -18.80 -12.04
N LYS A 362 20.30 -17.64 -12.59
CA LYS A 362 21.69 -17.14 -12.53
C LYS A 362 21.96 -16.35 -11.25
N ARG A 363 20.92 -15.90 -10.55
CA ARG A 363 21.03 -15.09 -9.33
C ARG A 363 21.09 -15.92 -8.04
N GLU A 364 21.92 -15.47 -7.10
CA GLU A 364 22.05 -16.03 -5.76
C GLU A 364 20.69 -16.13 -5.04
N THR A 365 20.42 -17.27 -4.40
CA THR A 365 19.19 -17.52 -3.62
C THR A 365 18.94 -16.44 -2.57
N VAL A 366 19.96 -16.03 -1.81
CA VAL A 366 19.81 -14.99 -0.78
C VAL A 366 19.30 -13.67 -1.36
N LEU A 367 19.70 -13.30 -2.58
CA LEU A 367 19.24 -12.08 -3.25
C LEU A 367 17.81 -12.21 -3.79
N VAL A 368 17.41 -13.40 -4.29
CA VAL A 368 16.01 -13.68 -4.68
C VAL A 368 15.08 -13.50 -3.47
N TYR A 369 15.48 -14.02 -2.30
CA TYR A 369 14.71 -13.91 -1.07
C TYR A 369 14.70 -12.49 -0.48
N CYS A 370 15.80 -11.74 -0.59
CA CYS A 370 15.84 -10.31 -0.21
C CYS A 370 14.92 -9.46 -1.08
N ASP A 371 14.91 -9.68 -2.40
CA ASP A 371 14.01 -8.99 -3.34
C ASP A 371 12.53 -9.32 -3.07
N LEU A 372 12.20 -10.60 -2.85
CA LEU A 372 10.86 -11.06 -2.49
C LEU A 372 10.36 -10.38 -1.20
N THR A 373 11.19 -10.38 -0.16
CA THR A 373 10.79 -9.82 1.15
C THR A 373 10.60 -8.31 1.06
N ARG A 374 11.47 -7.58 0.33
CA ARG A 374 11.26 -6.15 0.04
C ARG A 374 10.03 -5.88 -0.81
N PHE A 375 9.76 -6.70 -1.83
CA PHE A 375 8.54 -6.59 -2.64
C PHE A 375 7.28 -6.71 -1.78
N LEU A 376 7.25 -7.66 -0.85
CA LEU A 376 6.12 -7.86 0.06
C LEU A 376 5.98 -6.71 1.07
N VAL A 377 7.07 -6.22 1.68
CA VAL A 377 7.06 -5.03 2.56
C VAL A 377 6.59 -3.76 1.82
N ARG A 378 6.97 -3.60 0.55
CA ARG A 378 6.64 -2.43 -0.27
C ARG A 378 5.32 -2.55 -1.04
N LYS A 379 4.62 -3.68 -0.96
CA LYS A 379 3.27 -3.85 -1.52
C LYS A 379 2.36 -2.79 -0.91
N GLN A 380 1.44 -2.21 -1.70
CA GLN A 380 0.43 -1.31 -1.13
C GLN A 380 -0.80 -2.11 -0.64
N PRO A 381 -1.35 -1.80 0.55
CA PRO A 381 -0.77 -0.91 1.56
C PRO A 381 0.42 -1.58 2.29
N ARG A 382 1.40 -0.77 2.70
CA ARG A 382 2.71 -1.23 3.21
C ARG A 382 2.61 -1.87 4.59
N VAL A 383 2.18 -3.13 4.65
CA VAL A 383 2.02 -3.91 5.89
C VAL A 383 3.18 -4.90 6.04
N LEU A 384 3.72 -5.01 7.26
CA LEU A 384 4.92 -5.80 7.55
C LEU A 384 4.66 -7.30 7.80
N ASP A 385 3.49 -7.83 7.40
CA ASP A 385 3.07 -9.24 7.62
C ASP A 385 4.14 -10.27 7.24
N VAL A 386 4.94 -10.00 6.20
CA VAL A 386 6.04 -10.89 5.78
C VAL A 386 7.12 -11.08 6.87
N LEU A 387 7.31 -10.09 7.76
CA LEU A 387 8.26 -10.17 8.86
C LEU A 387 7.79 -11.10 9.99
N ASP A 388 6.48 -11.31 10.16
CA ASP A 388 5.95 -12.30 11.11
C ASP A 388 6.36 -13.74 10.74
N HIS A 389 6.70 -14.00 9.48
CA HIS A 389 7.19 -15.29 8.99
C HIS A 389 8.72 -15.47 9.19
N VAL A 390 9.41 -14.50 9.79
CA VAL A 390 10.82 -14.62 10.22
C VAL A 390 10.88 -15.54 11.43
N GLN A 391 11.51 -16.70 11.23
CA GLN A 391 11.70 -17.73 12.26
C GLN A 391 13.15 -18.23 12.16
N HIS A 392 13.88 -18.15 13.27
CA HIS A 392 15.25 -18.67 13.38
C HIS A 392 15.30 -19.87 14.33
N ASN A 393 16.20 -20.82 14.01
CA ASN A 393 16.45 -22.04 14.79
C ASN A 393 17.79 -22.00 15.53
N GLU A 394 18.61 -21.00 15.19
CA GLU A 394 19.96 -20.72 15.66
C GLU A 394 20.08 -19.20 15.86
N ASP A 395 21.19 -18.70 16.41
CA ASP A 395 21.40 -17.27 16.62
C ASP A 395 21.40 -16.49 15.28
N PRO A 396 20.50 -15.50 15.07
CA PRO A 396 20.48 -14.71 13.85
C PRO A 396 21.82 -14.00 13.60
N GLY A 397 22.21 -13.91 12.32
CA GLY A 397 23.44 -13.22 11.93
C GLY A 397 24.75 -14.00 12.12
N LEU A 398 24.67 -15.33 12.31
CA LEU A 398 25.78 -16.26 12.05
C LEU A 398 25.77 -16.83 10.60
N GLY A 399 24.62 -16.81 9.93
CA GLY A 399 24.44 -17.35 8.57
C GLY A 399 24.45 -16.29 7.45
N GLU A 400 24.47 -16.76 6.20
CA GLU A 400 24.59 -15.92 4.99
C GLU A 400 23.38 -15.01 4.71
N TYR A 401 22.21 -15.39 5.22
CA TYR A 401 20.93 -14.71 5.04
C TYR A 401 20.72 -13.60 6.08
N PRO A 402 20.19 -12.43 5.70
CA PRO A 402 19.84 -11.39 6.67
C PRO A 402 18.80 -11.87 7.69
N SER A 403 18.86 -11.33 8.91
CA SER A 403 17.95 -11.68 10.00
C SER A 403 16.47 -11.36 9.70
N TRP A 404 16.19 -10.38 8.84
CA TRP A 404 14.84 -9.94 8.45
C TRP A 404 14.22 -10.74 7.30
N VAL A 405 14.92 -11.73 6.73
CA VAL A 405 14.46 -12.48 5.55
C VAL A 405 13.89 -13.85 5.96
N PRO A 406 12.59 -14.14 5.72
CA PRO A 406 12.01 -15.45 5.98
C PRO A 406 12.65 -16.56 5.12
N LYS A 407 13.20 -17.59 5.77
CA LYS A 407 13.75 -18.78 5.11
C LYS A 407 12.63 -19.76 4.75
N TRP A 408 11.88 -19.50 3.66
CA TRP A 408 10.78 -20.35 3.18
C TRP A 408 11.18 -21.79 2.78
N PHE A 409 12.48 -22.07 2.62
CA PHE A 409 13.04 -23.42 2.46
C PHE A 409 13.26 -24.14 3.81
N GLY A 410 13.35 -23.41 4.92
CA GLY A 410 13.54 -23.96 6.25
C GLY A 410 12.24 -24.44 6.91
N ARG A 411 12.35 -25.48 7.74
CA ARG A 411 11.23 -26.03 8.53
C ARG A 411 10.53 -24.94 9.34
N ARG A 412 9.20 -24.82 9.16
CA ARG A 412 8.32 -24.04 10.03
C ARG A 412 8.41 -24.58 11.46
N THR A 413 8.77 -23.74 12.43
CA THR A 413 8.91 -24.16 13.83
C THR A 413 7.71 -23.81 14.69
N CYS A 414 7.08 -22.65 14.46
CA CYS A 414 5.83 -22.24 15.11
C CYS A 414 4.81 -21.70 14.10
N PHE A 415 3.55 -21.60 14.50
CA PHE A 415 2.54 -20.83 13.75
C PHE A 415 2.80 -19.31 13.87
N VAL A 416 2.42 -18.59 12.82
CA VAL A 416 2.32 -17.12 12.81
C VAL A 416 1.05 -16.68 13.54
N PHE A 417 1.11 -15.55 14.24
CA PHE A 417 -0.07 -14.95 14.88
C PHE A 417 -1.02 -14.42 13.79
N LYS A 418 -2.16 -15.08 13.60
CA LYS A 418 -3.10 -14.74 12.51
C LYS A 418 -4.03 -13.57 12.92
N GLY A 419 -4.06 -12.53 12.08
CA GLY A 419 -5.32 -11.89 11.66
C GLY A 419 -5.94 -10.76 12.48
N ALA A 420 -5.54 -10.51 13.73
CA ALA A 420 -6.30 -9.61 14.62
C ALA A 420 -5.61 -8.31 15.05
N TYR A 421 -4.39 -8.41 15.58
CA TYR A 421 -3.75 -7.30 16.26
C TYR A 421 -3.20 -6.24 15.30
N LEU A 422 -3.05 -5.03 15.84
CA LEU A 422 -2.75 -3.80 15.09
C LEU A 422 -1.67 -2.99 15.81
N ALA A 423 -0.67 -3.68 16.39
CA ALA A 423 0.28 -3.06 17.31
C ALA A 423 1.01 -1.85 16.70
N GLY A 424 1.50 -1.96 15.47
CA GLY A 424 2.16 -0.87 14.73
C GLY A 424 1.23 0.00 13.89
N PHE A 425 -0.06 0.09 14.22
CA PHE A 425 -1.04 0.92 13.52
C PHE A 425 -1.68 1.94 14.49
N CYS A 426 -2.41 2.90 13.94
CA CYS A 426 -3.11 3.97 14.66
C CYS A 426 -4.59 4.02 14.22
N ASP A 427 -5.41 4.91 14.80
CA ASP A 427 -6.85 5.04 14.48
C ASP A 427 -7.23 6.40 13.84
N GLY A 428 -8.16 6.41 12.87
CA GLY A 428 -8.67 7.64 12.25
C GLY A 428 -7.84 8.29 11.11
N HIS A 429 -7.60 7.57 10.01
CA HIS A 429 -6.96 8.01 8.73
C HIS A 429 -5.42 8.00 8.68
N PHE A 430 -4.83 7.14 7.82
CA PHE A 430 -3.37 6.99 7.73
C PHE A 430 -2.76 7.14 6.34
N ARG A 431 -1.61 7.84 6.35
CA ARG A 431 -0.51 7.66 5.42
C ARG A 431 -0.04 6.19 5.44
N TYR A 432 0.74 5.77 4.45
CA TYR A 432 1.14 4.36 4.26
C TYR A 432 1.74 3.72 5.53
N PHE A 433 1.19 2.57 5.95
CA PHE A 433 1.39 2.02 7.30
C PHE A 433 2.85 1.78 7.73
N ALA A 434 3.78 1.53 6.79
CA ALA A 434 5.21 1.44 7.07
C ALA A 434 6.01 2.36 6.13
N GLU A 435 7.00 3.07 6.67
CA GLU A 435 8.01 3.76 5.85
C GLU A 435 9.29 2.93 5.75
N VAL A 436 9.92 2.96 4.58
CA VAL A 436 10.99 2.02 4.20
C VAL A 436 12.18 2.82 3.67
N HIS A 437 13.15 3.09 4.54
CA HIS A 437 14.28 3.99 4.29
C HIS A 437 15.41 3.32 3.50
N ASP A 438 15.03 2.74 2.36
CA ASP A 438 15.90 2.12 1.35
C ASP A 438 15.93 3.02 0.10
N ILE A 439 16.88 3.96 0.03
CA ILE A 439 17.01 5.02 -0.99
C ILE A 439 16.73 4.51 -2.43
N PRO A 440 15.76 5.11 -3.16
CA PRO A 440 15.49 4.80 -4.56
C PRO A 440 15.38 6.05 -5.47
N ILE A 441 16.25 7.05 -5.28
CA ILE A 441 16.40 8.18 -6.22
C ILE A 441 17.88 8.25 -6.64
N ARG A 442 18.14 7.98 -7.93
CA ARG A 442 19.46 7.71 -8.54
C ARG A 442 20.09 6.36 -8.11
N GLU A 443 21.02 5.88 -8.93
CA GLU A 443 21.48 4.49 -8.98
C GLU A 443 22.62 4.16 -7.99
N GLU A 444 22.44 4.46 -6.70
CA GLU A 444 23.31 3.94 -5.64
C GLU A 444 22.68 2.74 -4.90
N PRO A 445 23.50 1.78 -4.40
CA PRO A 445 22.99 0.48 -4.02
C PRO A 445 22.24 0.50 -2.68
N VAL A 446 20.94 0.20 -2.73
CA VAL A 446 20.19 -0.40 -1.61
C VAL A 446 21.05 -1.52 -1.03
N ARG A 447 21.58 -1.33 0.19
CA ARG A 447 22.48 -2.28 0.86
C ARG A 447 21.75 -3.63 0.94
N PRO A 448 22.08 -4.64 0.12
CA PRO A 448 21.10 -5.67 -0.24
C PRO A 448 20.66 -6.52 0.96
N LYS A 449 21.52 -6.61 1.98
CA LYS A 449 21.31 -7.35 3.23
C LYS A 449 20.79 -6.51 4.42
N VAL A 450 20.57 -5.20 4.28
CA VAL A 450 20.05 -4.30 5.33
C VAL A 450 18.64 -3.82 4.97
N LEU A 451 17.73 -3.73 5.93
CA LEU A 451 16.40 -3.16 5.77
C LEU A 451 16.22 -2.06 6.82
N SER A 452 15.80 -0.88 6.40
CA SER A 452 15.51 0.26 7.29
C SER A 452 14.00 0.48 7.37
N LEU A 453 13.46 0.54 8.58
CA LEU A 453 12.04 0.73 8.90
C LEU A 453 11.90 1.58 10.16
N ASP A 454 10.81 2.34 10.24
CA ASP A 454 10.47 3.12 11.43
C ASP A 454 9.68 2.31 12.46
N GLY A 455 9.74 2.77 13.71
CA GLY A 455 9.14 2.12 14.86
C GLY A 455 9.85 2.43 16.17
N TYR A 456 9.21 2.11 17.29
CA TYR A 456 9.68 2.47 18.63
C TYR A 456 10.06 1.26 19.48
N HIS A 457 10.93 1.51 20.48
CA HIS A 457 11.31 0.54 21.49
C HIS A 457 10.28 0.51 22.63
N VAL A 458 9.83 -0.69 23.01
CA VAL A 458 8.87 -0.89 24.10
C VAL A 458 9.61 -1.10 25.42
N ASP A 459 10.32 -2.21 25.56
CA ASP A 459 11.16 -2.54 26.73
C ASP A 459 12.12 -3.70 26.38
N ALA A 460 13.12 -3.97 27.20
CA ALA A 460 14.01 -5.12 27.07
C ALA A 460 13.51 -6.37 27.82
N VAL A 461 13.80 -7.53 27.27
CA VAL A 461 13.54 -8.85 27.88
C VAL A 461 14.41 -9.02 29.13
N GLN A 462 13.79 -9.28 30.29
CA GLN A 462 14.49 -9.53 31.55
C GLN A 462 14.66 -11.03 31.85
N LYS A 463 13.64 -11.83 31.58
CA LYS A 463 13.61 -13.29 31.83
C LYS A 463 12.94 -14.03 30.68
N THR A 464 13.36 -15.28 30.45
CA THR A 464 12.76 -16.19 29.47
C THR A 464 12.65 -17.61 30.06
N SER A 465 11.59 -18.34 29.75
CA SER A 465 11.52 -19.78 29.97
C SER A 465 12.50 -20.54 29.05
N GLU A 466 12.62 -21.85 29.25
CA GLU A 466 13.04 -22.76 28.18
C GLU A 466 12.01 -22.76 27.02
N THR A 467 12.41 -23.27 25.86
CA THR A 467 11.50 -23.42 24.72
C THR A 467 10.37 -24.39 25.07
N ILE A 468 9.13 -23.92 24.93
CA ILE A 468 7.91 -24.68 25.25
C ILE A 468 7.66 -25.67 24.11
N ALA A 469 8.01 -26.93 24.36
CA ALA A 469 7.67 -28.08 23.52
C ALA A 469 6.56 -28.89 24.20
N PHE A 470 5.46 -29.11 23.50
CA PHE A 470 4.32 -29.85 24.02
C PHE A 470 4.38 -31.33 23.63
N GLY A 471 4.13 -32.21 24.60
CA GLY A 471 3.83 -33.61 24.34
C GLY A 471 2.40 -33.83 23.85
N TRP A 472 2.10 -35.05 23.42
CA TRP A 472 0.73 -35.49 23.16
C TRP A 472 -0.04 -35.62 24.47
N GLY A 473 -1.24 -35.03 24.55
CA GLY A 473 -2.13 -35.10 25.70
C GLY A 473 -2.33 -33.78 26.46
N SER A 474 -3.50 -33.64 27.09
CA SER A 474 -3.86 -32.45 27.88
C SER A 474 -3.03 -32.32 29.17
N ARG A 475 -2.59 -33.45 29.74
CA ARG A 475 -1.69 -33.52 30.90
C ARG A 475 -0.30 -32.98 30.58
N GLU A 476 0.26 -33.43 29.47
CA GLU A 476 1.58 -33.04 28.96
C GLU A 476 1.59 -31.56 28.55
N THR A 477 0.46 -31.09 28.01
CA THR A 477 0.23 -29.67 27.74
C THR A 477 0.25 -28.83 29.02
N ALA A 478 -0.49 -29.25 30.06
CA ALA A 478 -0.52 -28.55 31.35
C ALA A 478 0.87 -28.52 32.03
N LEU A 479 1.59 -29.65 32.06
CA LEU A 479 2.91 -29.75 32.68
C LEU A 479 3.95 -28.82 32.03
N ALA A 480 3.92 -28.66 30.69
CA ALA A 480 4.80 -27.72 29.99
C ALA A 480 4.54 -26.26 30.39
N ILE A 481 3.27 -25.89 30.59
CA ILE A 481 2.83 -24.55 31.00
C ILE A 481 3.22 -24.27 32.45
N MET A 482 3.00 -25.22 33.36
CA MET A 482 3.43 -25.15 34.75
C MET A 482 4.95 -24.95 34.89
N LYS A 483 5.73 -25.71 34.11
CA LYS A 483 7.20 -25.59 34.06
C LYS A 483 7.66 -24.22 33.56
N ALA A 484 7.02 -23.68 32.52
CA ALA A 484 7.35 -22.37 31.98
C ALA A 484 7.04 -21.22 32.98
N TRP A 485 5.95 -21.33 33.76
CA TRP A 485 5.66 -20.42 34.86
C TRP A 485 6.73 -20.49 35.96
N GLU A 486 7.05 -21.69 36.44
CA GLU A 486 8.04 -21.92 37.51
C GLU A 486 9.43 -21.36 37.15
N GLN A 487 9.84 -21.48 35.89
CA GLN A 487 11.09 -20.91 35.38
C GLN A 487 11.15 -19.37 35.37
N LEU A 488 10.00 -18.69 35.19
CA LEU A 488 9.94 -17.23 35.22
C LEU A 488 9.81 -16.69 36.64
N PHE A 489 9.00 -17.32 37.47
CA PHE A 489 8.54 -16.77 38.76
C PHE A 489 9.14 -17.46 40.00
N GLY A 490 9.75 -18.64 39.87
CA GLY A 490 10.40 -19.36 40.97
C GLY A 490 9.44 -20.03 41.96
N VAL A 491 8.17 -20.15 41.60
CA VAL A 491 7.07 -20.73 42.39
C VAL A 491 6.14 -21.53 41.49
N PRO A 492 5.42 -22.56 41.97
CA PRO A 492 4.39 -23.24 41.19
C PRO A 492 3.20 -22.32 40.89
N ILE A 493 2.44 -22.62 39.83
CA ILE A 493 1.22 -21.86 39.45
C ILE A 493 -0.02 -22.25 40.28
N ALA A 494 0.04 -23.40 40.94
CA ALA A 494 -0.98 -23.94 41.82
C ALA A 494 -0.37 -24.27 43.20
N PRO A 495 -0.97 -23.84 44.33
CA PRO A 495 -2.15 -22.97 44.43
C PRO A 495 -1.89 -21.57 43.86
N ARG A 496 -2.96 -20.88 43.42
CA ARG A 496 -2.88 -19.59 42.73
C ARG A 496 -2.21 -18.53 43.62
N CYS A 497 -1.21 -17.82 43.07
CA CYS A 497 -0.40 -16.88 43.83
C CYS A 497 -1.09 -15.53 44.11
N GLY A 498 -2.13 -15.16 43.35
CA GLY A 498 -2.90 -13.93 43.56
C GLY A 498 -2.14 -12.63 43.34
N TRP A 499 -0.97 -12.65 42.70
CA TRP A 499 -0.17 -11.46 42.43
C TRP A 499 -0.83 -10.59 41.35
N ALA A 500 -0.86 -9.28 41.57
CA ALA A 500 -1.42 -8.33 40.62
C ALA A 500 -0.55 -8.19 39.36
N TYR A 501 -1.20 -7.95 38.22
CA TYR A 501 -0.58 -7.57 36.96
C TYR A 501 -0.67 -6.05 36.72
N ARG A 502 -0.04 -5.56 35.64
CA ARG A 502 0.17 -4.12 35.34
C ARG A 502 -1.13 -3.34 35.11
N ASP A 503 -2.19 -4.03 34.69
CA ASP A 503 -3.56 -3.54 34.47
C ASP A 503 -4.44 -3.59 35.73
N GLY A 504 -3.94 -4.15 36.84
CA GLY A 504 -4.72 -4.44 38.05
C GLY A 504 -5.41 -5.82 38.05
N GLY A 505 -5.28 -6.59 36.98
CA GLY A 505 -5.70 -7.99 36.89
C GLY A 505 -4.76 -8.94 37.65
N LEU A 506 -4.86 -10.25 37.37
CA LEU A 506 -4.04 -11.28 38.02
C LEU A 506 -2.93 -11.79 37.09
N LEU A 507 -1.71 -11.92 37.61
CA LEU A 507 -0.53 -12.33 36.87
C LEU A 507 -0.63 -13.75 36.30
N ASP A 508 -1.32 -14.66 36.99
CA ASP A 508 -1.55 -16.03 36.51
C ASP A 508 -2.52 -16.08 35.32
N VAL A 509 -3.58 -15.25 35.35
CA VAL A 509 -4.47 -15.02 34.20
C VAL A 509 -3.72 -14.38 33.05
N ALA A 510 -2.90 -13.35 33.30
CA ALA A 510 -2.08 -12.70 32.27
C ALA A 510 -1.11 -13.69 31.61
N PHE A 511 -0.40 -14.52 32.39
CA PHE A 511 0.45 -15.57 31.84
C PHE A 511 -0.34 -16.57 30.98
N CYS A 512 -1.54 -16.98 31.41
CA CYS A 512 -2.42 -17.82 30.60
C CYS A 512 -2.89 -17.12 29.31
N LYS A 513 -3.27 -15.83 29.34
CA LYS A 513 -3.56 -15.01 28.14
C LYS A 513 -2.36 -15.01 27.17
N ALA A 514 -1.12 -14.86 27.68
CA ALA A 514 0.10 -14.94 26.88
C ALA A 514 0.33 -16.32 26.22
N VAL A 515 -0.02 -17.41 26.89
CA VAL A 515 0.03 -18.78 26.33
C VAL A 515 -1.09 -19.04 25.30
N LEU A 516 -2.18 -18.27 25.36
CA LEU A 516 -3.29 -18.28 24.39
C LEU A 516 -3.17 -17.23 23.27
N ALA A 517 -2.04 -16.53 23.16
CA ALA A 517 -1.82 -15.35 22.29
C ALA A 517 -2.43 -15.40 20.87
N GLY A 518 -2.34 -16.55 20.18
CA GLY A 518 -2.91 -16.71 18.84
C GLY A 518 -4.33 -17.25 18.78
N VAL A 519 -4.88 -17.77 19.89
CA VAL A 519 -6.30 -18.15 20.01
C VAL A 519 -7.16 -16.90 19.87
N LEU A 520 -6.80 -15.82 20.57
CA LEU A 520 -7.39 -14.49 20.44
C LEU A 520 -7.51 -14.07 18.96
N GLY A 521 -6.40 -14.14 18.22
CA GLY A 521 -6.38 -13.81 16.80
C GLY A 521 -7.17 -14.78 15.91
N SER A 522 -7.17 -16.07 16.26
CA SER A 522 -7.89 -17.11 15.54
C SER A 522 -9.41 -17.00 15.72
N ILE A 523 -9.90 -16.68 16.92
CA ILE A 523 -11.34 -16.50 17.20
C ILE A 523 -11.85 -15.24 16.51
N ILE A 524 -11.12 -14.12 16.58
CA ILE A 524 -11.44 -12.90 15.79
C ILE A 524 -11.51 -13.24 14.29
N GLY A 525 -10.53 -13.99 13.77
CA GLY A 525 -10.47 -14.37 12.36
C GLY A 525 -11.54 -15.39 11.91
N HIS A 526 -12.07 -16.21 12.82
CA HIS A 526 -13.12 -17.20 12.53
C HIS A 526 -14.54 -16.75 12.91
N SER A 527 -14.69 -15.67 13.68
CA SER A 527 -15.98 -15.07 14.01
C SER A 527 -16.73 -14.71 12.72
N SER A 528 -17.79 -15.46 12.44
CA SER A 528 -18.67 -15.24 11.28
C SER A 528 -19.41 -13.90 11.34
N LEU A 529 -19.48 -13.27 12.51
CA LEU A 529 -20.00 -11.91 12.68
C LEU A 529 -19.00 -10.83 12.21
N LEU A 530 -17.69 -11.10 12.29
CA LEU A 530 -16.64 -10.12 11.96
C LEU A 530 -16.06 -10.29 10.55
N THR A 531 -16.08 -11.51 9.98
CA THR A 531 -15.40 -11.79 8.69
C THR A 531 -16.32 -12.09 7.49
N GLN A 532 -17.65 -12.22 7.67
CA GLN A 532 -18.56 -12.57 6.56
C GLN A 532 -18.85 -11.48 5.51
N LYS A 533 -18.33 -10.24 5.65
CA LYS A 533 -18.63 -9.16 4.68
C LYS A 533 -17.44 -8.42 4.09
N HIS A 534 -16.40 -8.12 4.87
CA HIS A 534 -15.43 -7.10 4.46
C HIS A 534 -14.00 -7.62 4.56
N GLY A 535 -13.36 -7.75 3.39
CA GLY A 535 -12.03 -8.32 3.22
C GLY A 535 -10.89 -7.30 3.27
N GLY A 536 -11.13 -6.14 3.88
CA GLY A 536 -10.19 -5.05 4.10
C GLY A 536 -10.23 -4.58 5.56
N LEU A 537 -9.54 -3.47 5.88
CA LEU A 537 -9.71 -2.80 7.17
C LEU A 537 -11.10 -2.14 7.22
N ASN A 538 -12.03 -2.76 7.97
CA ASN A 538 -13.22 -2.22 8.66
C ASN A 538 -14.39 -3.23 8.63
N PRO A 539 -15.27 -3.27 9.66
CA PRO A 539 -15.47 -2.22 10.68
C PRO A 539 -15.26 -2.66 12.14
N LEU A 540 -14.26 -2.05 12.80
CA LEU A 540 -14.20 -1.94 14.28
C LEU A 540 -14.56 -0.52 14.76
N PHE A 541 -15.10 0.31 13.86
CA PHE A 541 -15.26 1.76 14.02
C PHE A 541 -16.63 2.27 13.52
N ASP A 542 -17.67 1.43 13.52
CA ASP A 542 -19.07 1.86 13.37
C ASP A 542 -19.73 1.83 14.75
N ASP A 543 -20.00 3.02 15.29
CA ASP A 543 -20.26 3.32 16.71
C ASP A 543 -21.69 2.95 17.17
N ARG A 544 -22.18 1.76 16.77
CA ARG A 544 -23.62 1.42 16.82
C ARG A 544 -23.97 0.00 17.27
N THR A 545 -22.99 -0.85 17.54
CA THR A 545 -23.18 -2.18 18.17
C THR A 545 -22.06 -2.47 19.17
N ARG A 546 -22.34 -3.32 20.18
CA ARG A 546 -21.42 -3.72 21.26
C ARG A 546 -19.97 -3.95 20.80
N ASN A 547 -19.01 -3.51 21.61
CA ASN A 547 -17.58 -3.56 21.32
C ASN A 547 -17.05 -5.01 21.29
N PRO A 548 -16.67 -5.56 20.12
CA PRO A 548 -16.24 -6.96 20.00
C PRO A 548 -14.89 -7.26 20.66
N ARG A 549 -14.14 -6.23 21.08
CA ARG A 549 -12.86 -6.39 21.80
C ARG A 549 -13.05 -6.82 23.25
N GLU A 550 -14.13 -6.39 23.89
CA GLU A 550 -14.41 -6.67 25.30
C GLU A 550 -14.92 -8.10 25.49
N GLU A 551 -15.90 -8.52 24.68
CA GLU A 551 -16.51 -9.86 24.75
C GLU A 551 -15.47 -10.99 24.53
N LEU A 552 -14.46 -10.77 23.67
CA LEU A 552 -13.36 -11.71 23.45
C LEU A 552 -12.39 -11.80 24.63
N ASP A 553 -12.05 -10.67 25.27
CA ASP A 553 -11.12 -10.70 26.40
C ASP A 553 -11.74 -11.40 27.60
N GLU A 554 -13.06 -11.23 27.80
CA GLU A 554 -13.85 -12.00 28.76
C GLU A 554 -13.86 -13.50 28.44
N GLU A 555 -14.08 -13.91 27.17
CA GLU A 555 -14.04 -15.32 26.74
C GLU A 555 -12.67 -15.97 27.03
N VAL A 556 -11.59 -15.33 26.60
CA VAL A 556 -10.22 -15.88 26.75
C VAL A 556 -9.77 -15.85 28.21
N ARG A 557 -10.25 -14.88 28.99
CA ARG A 557 -10.08 -14.86 30.45
C ARG A 557 -10.84 -16.00 31.14
N ASP A 558 -12.08 -16.31 30.76
CA ASP A 558 -12.85 -17.43 31.32
C ASP A 558 -12.21 -18.79 31.00
N ILE A 559 -11.71 -18.97 29.77
CA ILE A 559 -10.93 -20.15 29.36
C ILE A 559 -9.64 -20.28 30.20
N ALA A 560 -8.95 -19.18 30.47
CA ALA A 560 -7.75 -19.13 31.33
C ALA A 560 -8.07 -19.40 32.81
N GLU A 561 -9.12 -18.80 33.37
CA GLU A 561 -9.55 -19.02 34.75
C GLU A 561 -10.07 -20.45 34.96
N THR A 562 -10.74 -21.04 33.97
CA THR A 562 -11.15 -22.46 33.96
C THR A 562 -9.95 -23.40 34.06
N PHE A 563 -8.90 -23.16 33.27
CA PHE A 563 -7.65 -23.94 33.35
C PHE A 563 -6.95 -23.78 34.71
N LEU A 564 -6.79 -22.55 35.21
CA LEU A 564 -6.15 -22.27 36.50
C LEU A 564 -6.92 -22.92 37.67
N THR A 565 -8.26 -22.92 37.60
CA THR A 565 -9.12 -23.55 38.61
C THR A 565 -8.99 -25.08 38.57
N GLN A 566 -8.97 -25.69 37.37
CA GLN A 566 -8.66 -27.12 37.22
C GLN A 566 -7.29 -27.48 37.81
N MET A 567 -6.23 -26.68 37.55
CA MET A 567 -4.90 -26.91 38.14
C MET A 567 -4.89 -26.79 39.67
N ALA A 568 -5.66 -25.85 40.23
CA ALA A 568 -5.68 -25.58 41.68
C ALA A 568 -6.50 -26.59 42.49
N GLU A 569 -7.63 -27.07 41.96
CA GLU A 569 -8.55 -27.97 42.66
C GLU A 569 -8.23 -29.46 42.44
N PHE A 570 -7.81 -29.82 41.22
CA PHE A 570 -7.71 -31.22 40.77
C PHE A 570 -6.33 -31.57 40.19
N GLY A 571 -5.49 -30.58 39.91
CA GLY A 571 -4.20 -30.76 39.26
C GLY A 571 -4.30 -31.02 37.75
N PRO A 572 -3.19 -31.46 37.11
CA PRO A 572 -3.14 -31.75 35.68
C PRO A 572 -4.22 -32.74 35.24
N PRO A 573 -4.84 -32.58 34.07
CA PRO A 573 -5.96 -33.41 33.65
C PRO A 573 -5.58 -34.91 33.57
N PRO A 574 -6.45 -35.85 33.96
CA PRO A 574 -6.27 -37.27 33.66
C PRO A 574 -6.26 -37.52 32.14
N THR A 575 -5.70 -38.66 31.73
CA THR A 575 -5.57 -39.08 30.33
C THR A 575 -6.82 -39.78 29.78
N ALA A 576 -8.00 -39.50 30.34
CA ALA A 576 -9.29 -40.04 29.91
C ALA A 576 -10.38 -39.01 30.23
N ASP A 577 -11.09 -38.55 29.19
CA ASP A 577 -11.91 -37.34 29.25
C ASP A 577 -13.32 -37.62 29.78
N GLN A 578 -13.45 -37.70 31.11
CA GLN A 578 -14.74 -37.65 31.83
C GLN A 578 -14.61 -36.85 33.13
N PHE A 579 -14.94 -35.56 33.07
CA PHE A 579 -14.98 -34.62 34.20
C PHE A 579 -16.42 -34.35 34.65
N GLY A 580 -17.42 -34.76 33.85
CA GLY A 580 -18.84 -34.71 34.18
C GLY A 580 -19.50 -33.35 33.90
N ASN A 581 -18.79 -32.44 33.23
CA ASN A 581 -19.32 -31.17 32.75
C ASN A 581 -18.75 -30.89 31.34
N PRO A 582 -19.55 -31.08 30.27
CA PRO A 582 -19.11 -30.86 28.90
C PRO A 582 -18.58 -29.45 28.60
N GLU A 583 -19.13 -28.41 29.24
CA GLU A 583 -18.67 -27.02 29.06
C GLU A 583 -17.25 -26.82 29.62
N ARG A 584 -16.94 -27.46 30.75
CA ARG A 584 -15.58 -27.45 31.33
C ARG A 584 -14.60 -28.23 30.45
N GLU A 585 -15.05 -29.36 29.92
CA GLU A 585 -14.27 -30.23 29.02
C GLU A 585 -13.92 -29.49 27.72
N GLU A 586 -14.89 -28.81 27.11
CA GLU A 586 -14.70 -27.98 25.92
C GLU A 586 -13.70 -26.83 26.17
N LYS A 587 -13.86 -26.07 27.27
CA LYS A 587 -12.95 -24.97 27.62
C LYS A 587 -11.52 -25.46 27.89
N LEU A 588 -11.34 -26.60 28.57
CA LEU A 588 -10.03 -27.21 28.81
C LEU A 588 -9.41 -27.75 27.51
N HIS A 589 -10.20 -28.34 26.61
CA HIS A 589 -9.75 -28.76 25.30
C HIS A 589 -9.31 -27.57 24.44
N THR A 590 -10.10 -26.49 24.41
CA THR A 590 -9.80 -25.24 23.69
C THR A 590 -8.53 -24.57 24.24
N PHE A 591 -8.37 -24.48 25.56
CA PHE A 591 -7.13 -24.00 26.19
C PHE A 591 -5.91 -24.83 25.72
N GLY A 592 -6.01 -26.16 25.82
CA GLY A 592 -4.91 -27.06 25.47
C GLY A 592 -4.58 -27.04 23.98
N SER A 593 -5.58 -27.04 23.11
CA SER A 593 -5.42 -26.96 21.65
C SER A 593 -4.81 -25.62 21.23
N GLY A 594 -5.30 -24.53 21.82
CA GLY A 594 -4.81 -23.17 21.59
C GLY A 594 -3.34 -22.99 21.97
N ALA A 595 -2.98 -23.44 23.18
CA ALA A 595 -1.60 -23.45 23.65
C ALA A 595 -0.70 -24.29 22.71
N ARG A 596 -1.10 -25.53 22.40
CA ARG A 596 -0.37 -26.42 21.47
C ARG A 596 -0.20 -25.83 20.07
N THR A 597 -1.13 -25.02 19.61
CA THR A 597 -1.05 -24.37 18.29
C THR A 597 -0.06 -23.20 18.32
N TYR A 598 -0.28 -22.21 19.20
CA TYR A 598 0.40 -20.92 19.06
C TYR A 598 1.66 -20.77 19.91
N SER A 599 1.78 -21.55 21.00
CA SER A 599 2.89 -21.47 21.96
C SER A 599 3.97 -22.54 21.77
N HIS A 600 3.77 -23.48 20.85
CA HIS A 600 4.75 -24.53 20.54
C HIS A 600 6.00 -23.94 19.85
N ASN A 601 7.19 -24.35 20.28
CA ASN A 601 8.49 -23.79 19.87
C ASN A 601 8.58 -22.26 20.04
N ARG A 602 8.06 -21.76 21.17
CA ARG A 602 8.22 -20.39 21.64
C ARG A 602 8.75 -20.37 23.07
N ARG A 603 9.17 -19.20 23.58
CA ARG A 603 9.49 -18.99 25.00
C ARG A 603 8.50 -18.01 25.61
N ALA A 604 8.01 -18.31 26.80
CA ALA A 604 7.36 -17.31 27.63
C ALA A 604 8.44 -16.36 28.20
N PHE A 605 8.14 -15.08 28.35
CA PHE A 605 9.11 -14.09 28.80
C PHE A 605 8.48 -13.00 29.66
N VAL A 606 9.34 -12.28 30.39
CA VAL A 606 8.97 -11.10 31.18
C VAL A 606 9.91 -9.95 30.83
N THR A 607 9.38 -8.75 30.59
CA THR A 607 10.14 -7.51 30.33
C THR A 607 10.67 -6.91 31.64
N ARG A 608 11.54 -5.90 31.59
CA ARG A 608 12.06 -5.21 32.79
C ARG A 608 10.98 -4.46 33.56
N ASP A 609 9.98 -3.93 32.86
CA ASP A 609 8.80 -3.29 33.44
C ASP A 609 7.68 -4.27 33.80
N GLY A 610 7.90 -5.58 33.60
CA GLY A 610 7.05 -6.64 34.13
C GLY A 610 5.89 -7.06 33.22
N ARG A 611 5.87 -6.69 31.93
CA ARG A 611 4.93 -7.29 30.97
C ARG A 611 5.23 -8.77 30.79
N VAL A 612 4.19 -9.59 30.70
CA VAL A 612 4.29 -11.01 30.35
C VAL A 612 3.97 -11.17 28.86
N GLY A 613 4.71 -12.04 28.18
CA GLY A 613 4.53 -12.30 26.75
C GLY A 613 5.07 -13.64 26.29
N ILE A 614 4.93 -13.91 24.99
CA ILE A 614 5.48 -15.11 24.35
C ILE A 614 6.17 -14.77 23.01
N GLY A 615 7.37 -15.30 22.79
CA GLY A 615 8.25 -14.90 21.67
C GLY A 615 9.10 -16.03 21.09
N PRO A 616 10.00 -15.73 20.13
CA PRO A 616 10.74 -16.75 19.37
C PRO A 616 11.63 -17.66 20.23
N GLN A 617 11.75 -18.94 19.86
CA GLN A 617 12.57 -19.94 20.59
C GLN A 617 14.04 -19.56 20.84
N VAL A 618 14.63 -18.68 20.02
CA VAL A 618 16.03 -18.22 20.16
C VAL A 618 16.18 -16.86 20.86
N MET A 619 15.09 -16.29 21.40
CA MET A 619 15.15 -15.06 22.20
C MET A 619 15.86 -15.29 23.55
N GLN A 620 16.49 -14.25 24.09
CA GLN A 620 17.25 -14.29 25.33
C GLN A 620 17.10 -13.00 26.16
N PRO A 621 17.40 -13.01 27.47
CA PRO A 621 17.51 -11.79 28.27
C PRO A 621 18.47 -10.77 27.64
N GLY A 622 18.04 -9.52 27.55
CA GLY A 622 18.78 -8.44 26.89
C GLY A 622 18.43 -8.20 25.42
N ASP A 623 17.60 -9.05 24.79
CA ASP A 623 16.92 -8.67 23.54
C ASP A 623 15.89 -7.55 23.81
N GLU A 624 15.62 -6.72 22.81
CA GLU A 624 14.65 -5.63 22.86
C GLU A 624 13.29 -6.06 22.28
N VAL A 625 12.20 -5.60 22.89
CA VAL A 625 10.86 -5.62 22.31
C VAL A 625 10.65 -4.30 21.56
N VAL A 626 10.32 -4.36 20.28
CA VAL A 626 10.09 -3.19 19.42
C VAL A 626 8.75 -3.32 18.70
N VAL A 627 8.10 -2.20 18.40
CA VAL A 627 6.96 -2.14 17.47
C VAL A 627 7.43 -1.43 16.21
N LEU A 628 7.35 -2.11 15.07
CA LEU A 628 7.62 -1.53 13.75
C LEU A 628 6.31 -1.01 13.18
N PHE A 629 6.31 0.20 12.61
CA PHE A 629 5.09 0.76 12.03
C PHE A 629 4.61 -0.11 10.85
N GLY A 630 3.31 -0.39 10.81
CA GLY A 630 2.69 -1.33 9.87
C GLY A 630 2.86 -2.82 10.22
N GLY A 631 3.49 -3.15 11.36
CA GLY A 631 3.49 -4.50 11.92
C GLY A 631 2.24 -4.80 12.74
N ARG A 632 1.61 -5.97 12.57
CA ARG A 632 0.46 -6.39 13.39
C ARG A 632 0.86 -6.73 14.83
N MET A 633 2.07 -7.27 14.98
CA MET A 633 2.64 -7.76 16.23
C MET A 633 3.87 -6.95 16.61
N PRO A 634 4.20 -6.83 17.91
CA PRO A 634 5.54 -6.48 18.35
C PRO A 634 6.57 -7.54 17.91
N PHE A 635 7.82 -7.12 17.79
CA PHE A 635 8.94 -7.97 17.38
C PHE A 635 10.03 -8.01 18.45
N ILE A 636 10.74 -9.13 18.52
CA ILE A 636 11.99 -9.23 19.28
C ILE A 636 13.15 -8.87 18.36
N ALA A 637 13.99 -7.94 18.81
CA ALA A 637 15.16 -7.42 18.10
C ALA A 637 16.41 -7.52 18.98
N ARG A 638 17.49 -8.09 18.45
CA ARG A 638 18.77 -8.28 19.16
C ARG A 638 19.76 -7.16 18.82
N PRO A 639 20.22 -6.34 19.78
CA PRO A 639 21.20 -5.28 19.52
C PRO A 639 22.55 -5.84 19.05
N ARG A 640 23.14 -5.23 18.01
CA ARG A 640 24.47 -5.58 17.47
C ARG A 640 25.17 -4.34 16.90
N GLY A 641 25.77 -3.54 17.79
CA GLY A 641 26.36 -2.25 17.45
C GLY A 641 25.28 -1.25 17.03
N HIS A 642 25.47 -0.55 15.91
CA HIS A 642 24.48 0.38 15.34
C HIS A 642 23.35 -0.32 14.56
N HIS A 643 23.23 -1.65 14.64
CA HIS A 643 22.22 -2.44 13.94
C HIS A 643 21.46 -3.34 14.90
N ARG A 644 20.26 -3.74 14.48
CA ARG A 644 19.41 -4.70 15.19
C ARG A 644 19.21 -5.93 14.31
N LEU A 645 19.23 -7.11 14.92
CA LEU A 645 18.91 -8.36 14.24
C LEU A 645 17.48 -8.76 14.59
N LEU A 646 16.61 -8.87 13.58
CA LEU A 646 15.23 -9.32 13.79
C LEU A 646 15.21 -10.80 14.19
N VAL A 647 14.68 -11.09 15.37
CA VAL A 647 14.62 -12.44 15.95
C VAL A 647 13.29 -13.14 15.59
N GLY A 648 12.22 -12.36 15.40
CA GLY A 648 10.87 -12.80 15.02
C GLY A 648 9.79 -12.11 15.85
N SER A 649 8.51 -12.33 15.51
CA SER A 649 7.40 -11.68 16.23
C SER A 649 7.04 -12.35 17.56
N CYS A 650 6.50 -11.53 18.47
CA CYS A 650 6.05 -11.89 19.80
C CYS A 650 4.66 -11.29 20.11
N TYR A 651 4.06 -11.77 21.19
CA TYR A 651 2.86 -11.18 21.79
C TYR A 651 3.15 -10.75 23.22
N LEU A 652 2.52 -9.68 23.69
CA LEU A 652 2.58 -9.20 25.07
C LEU A 652 1.15 -8.93 25.55
N VAL A 653 0.90 -9.17 26.84
CA VAL A 653 -0.37 -8.81 27.48
C VAL A 653 -0.34 -7.31 27.82
N ASP A 654 -0.67 -6.49 26.84
CA ASP A 654 -0.84 -5.04 26.95
C ASP A 654 -1.80 -4.60 25.84
N ASP A 655 -3.06 -4.37 26.18
CA ASP A 655 -4.10 -4.09 25.19
C ASP A 655 -4.01 -2.67 24.59
N GLU A 656 -3.37 -1.70 25.26
CA GLU A 656 -3.07 -0.42 24.60
C GLU A 656 -1.99 -0.59 23.53
N LEU A 657 -0.99 -1.44 23.78
CA LEU A 657 0.06 -1.76 22.82
C LEU A 657 -0.47 -2.59 21.65
N MET A 658 -1.16 -3.70 21.93
CA MET A 658 -1.60 -4.67 20.91
C MET A 658 -2.71 -4.13 19.99
N TRP A 659 -3.48 -3.13 20.43
CA TRP A 659 -4.50 -2.43 19.64
C TRP A 659 -4.03 -1.05 19.11
N GLY A 660 -2.74 -0.73 19.16
CA GLY A 660 -2.17 0.43 18.46
C GLY A 660 -2.31 1.79 19.17
N LYS A 661 -2.98 1.87 20.33
CA LYS A 661 -3.12 3.13 21.10
C LYS A 661 -1.77 3.69 21.55
N VAL A 662 -0.78 2.84 21.83
CA VAL A 662 0.59 3.29 22.13
C VAL A 662 1.27 3.87 20.89
N THR A 663 1.04 3.28 19.71
CA THR A 663 1.57 3.76 18.43
C THR A 663 0.95 5.08 18.03
N GLU A 664 -0.35 5.28 18.25
CA GLU A 664 -1.04 6.56 18.07
C GLU A 664 -0.39 7.66 18.93
N LYS A 665 -0.16 7.38 20.21
CA LYS A 665 0.54 8.29 21.14
C LYS A 665 2.00 8.55 20.71
N ALA A 666 2.69 7.54 20.17
CA ALA A 666 4.07 7.67 19.69
C ALA A 666 4.17 8.51 18.40
N MET A 667 3.37 8.21 17.38
CA MET A 667 3.37 8.96 16.12
C MET A 667 2.87 10.40 16.29
N ALA A 668 1.98 10.66 17.25
CA ALA A 668 1.59 12.02 17.64
C ALA A 668 2.72 12.79 18.37
N ALA A 669 3.70 12.09 18.96
CA ALA A 669 4.89 12.68 19.59
C ALA A 669 6.08 12.80 18.61
N GLU A 670 6.08 12.05 17.51
CA GLU A 670 7.05 12.17 16.39
C GLU A 670 6.56 13.11 15.26
N GLN A 671 5.43 13.80 15.46
CA GLN A 671 4.87 14.73 14.48
C GLN A 671 5.85 15.90 14.24
N ARG A 672 6.42 15.98 13.02
CA ARG A 672 7.46 16.98 12.66
C ARG A 672 7.07 18.40 13.07
N ASP A 673 7.90 19.01 13.93
CA ASP A 673 7.84 20.43 14.33
C ASP A 673 8.41 21.31 13.19
N LEU A 674 7.60 21.61 12.16
CA LEU A 674 8.10 22.29 10.95
C LEU A 674 8.48 23.76 11.21
N LYS A 675 9.66 24.16 10.74
CA LYS A 675 10.09 25.55 10.59
C LYS A 675 9.82 26.02 9.17
N ILE A 676 9.01 27.05 9.02
CA ILE A 676 8.58 27.55 7.71
C ILE A 676 9.15 28.96 7.48
N LEU A 677 9.72 29.20 6.30
CA LEU A 677 10.08 30.54 5.82
C LEU A 677 9.06 31.01 4.77
N LEU A 678 8.22 31.97 5.14
CA LEU A 678 7.27 32.62 4.26
C LEU A 678 7.88 33.92 3.71
N ILE A 679 7.82 34.12 2.39
CA ILE A 679 8.54 35.19 1.72
C ILE A 679 7.55 36.19 1.13
N GLY A 680 7.61 37.44 1.61
CA GLY A 680 6.70 38.54 1.27
C GLY A 680 6.31 39.42 2.46
N LYS A 681 5.26 40.25 2.26
CA LYS A 681 4.80 41.29 3.21
C LYS A 681 3.33 41.75 3.02
N GLY A 682 2.57 41.13 2.11
CA GLY A 682 1.19 41.49 1.78
C GLY A 682 0.13 40.83 2.68
N GLY A 683 -1.15 41.09 2.37
CA GLY A 683 -2.30 40.54 3.11
C GLY A 683 -2.40 39.02 2.99
N ARG A 684 -2.10 38.50 1.79
CA ARG A 684 -1.93 37.07 1.50
C ARG A 684 -0.87 36.42 2.39
N GLU A 685 0.33 37.00 2.51
CA GLU A 685 1.36 36.43 3.39
C GLU A 685 0.92 36.45 4.86
N HIS A 686 0.21 37.49 5.30
CA HIS A 686 -0.35 37.48 6.65
C HIS A 686 -1.42 36.39 6.86
N ALA A 687 -2.30 36.14 5.88
CA ALA A 687 -3.28 35.05 5.97
C ALA A 687 -2.64 33.65 5.90
N LEU A 688 -1.57 33.47 5.10
CA LEU A 688 -0.78 32.23 5.08
C LEU A 688 -0.09 32.01 6.43
N ALA A 689 0.61 33.00 6.98
CA ALA A 689 1.24 32.91 8.30
C ALA A 689 0.21 32.64 9.41
N TRP A 690 -0.94 33.35 9.40
CA TRP A 690 -2.03 33.11 10.34
C TRP A 690 -2.55 31.68 10.28
N LYS A 691 -2.67 31.09 9.08
CA LYS A 691 -3.14 29.70 8.95
C LYS A 691 -2.09 28.68 9.37
N LEU A 692 -0.83 28.87 8.95
CA LEU A 692 0.29 27.98 9.29
C LEU A 692 0.57 27.96 10.81
N THR A 693 0.57 29.12 11.47
CA THR A 693 0.83 29.22 12.93
C THR A 693 -0.24 28.56 13.81
N ARG A 694 -1.40 28.20 13.26
CA ARG A 694 -2.48 27.48 13.96
C ARG A 694 -2.33 25.95 13.92
N SER A 695 -1.53 25.41 13.01
CA SER A 695 -1.23 23.98 12.92
C SER A 695 -0.39 23.52 14.11
N ARG A 696 -0.56 22.25 14.49
CA ARG A 696 0.28 21.55 15.46
C ARG A 696 1.63 21.15 14.89
N SER A 697 1.71 20.74 13.62
CA SER A 697 2.97 20.37 12.94
C SER A 697 3.80 21.57 12.47
N VAL A 698 3.69 22.72 13.11
CA VAL A 698 4.45 23.94 12.77
C VAL A 698 5.05 24.48 14.06
N GLU A 699 6.37 24.42 14.21
CA GLU A 699 7.10 25.01 15.34
C GLU A 699 7.00 26.54 15.25
N HIS A 700 7.40 27.09 14.09
CA HIS A 700 7.54 28.53 13.90
C HIS A 700 7.47 28.95 12.43
N VAL A 701 6.94 30.16 12.16
CA VAL A 701 6.83 30.76 10.83
C VAL A 701 7.65 32.06 10.77
N TYR A 702 8.82 31.97 10.15
CA TYR A 702 9.65 33.13 9.84
C TYR A 702 9.10 33.83 8.60
N VAL A 703 8.97 35.17 8.62
CA VAL A 703 8.40 35.93 7.50
C VAL A 703 9.40 36.99 7.00
N ALA A 704 9.82 36.90 5.74
CA ALA A 704 10.86 37.77 5.18
C ALA A 704 10.31 38.70 4.08
N PRO A 705 10.24 40.04 4.29
CA PRO A 705 10.49 40.79 5.54
C PRO A 705 9.28 40.88 6.49
N GLY A 706 8.08 40.45 6.06
CA GLY A 706 6.85 40.52 6.85
C GLY A 706 6.25 41.94 7.01
N ASN A 707 5.19 42.05 7.80
CA ASN A 707 4.48 43.32 8.10
C ASN A 707 4.02 43.40 9.57
N ALA A 708 3.35 44.50 9.95
CA ALA A 708 2.92 44.76 11.33
C ALA A 708 1.87 43.77 11.90
N GLY A 709 1.24 42.95 11.05
CA GLY A 709 0.32 41.88 11.45
C GLY A 709 1.02 40.54 11.65
N THR A 710 1.93 40.14 10.74
CA THR A 710 2.72 38.91 10.91
C THR A 710 3.60 38.95 12.16
N GLU A 711 4.07 40.14 12.54
CA GLU A 711 4.80 40.41 13.80
C GLU A 711 3.95 40.17 15.07
N ALA A 712 2.61 40.10 14.96
CA ALA A 712 1.69 39.93 16.08
C ALA A 712 1.20 38.48 16.26
N LEU A 713 1.64 37.53 15.42
CA LEU A 713 1.23 36.12 15.51
C LEU A 713 2.12 35.34 16.52
N PRO A 714 1.53 34.45 17.35
CA PRO A 714 2.22 33.87 18.51
C PRO A 714 3.31 32.82 18.17
N LYS A 715 3.34 32.30 16.92
CA LYS A 715 4.40 31.41 16.41
C LYS A 715 5.12 32.03 15.18
N ALA A 716 5.25 33.35 15.10
CA ALA A 716 5.88 33.99 13.94
C ALA A 716 6.98 34.99 14.31
N SER A 717 7.85 35.32 13.35
CA SER A 717 8.86 36.38 13.50
C SER A 717 9.22 36.99 12.15
N ASN A 718 9.27 38.32 12.09
CA ASN A 718 9.63 39.05 10.87
C ASN A 718 11.15 39.16 10.72
N CYS A 719 11.70 38.57 9.66
CA CYS A 719 13.11 38.66 9.28
C CYS A 719 13.39 39.95 8.50
N ARG A 720 13.20 41.10 9.16
CA ARG A 720 13.21 42.45 8.55
C ARG A 720 14.53 42.81 7.86
N ASP A 721 15.65 42.19 8.25
CA ASP A 721 16.99 42.46 7.71
C ASP A 721 17.27 41.76 6.35
N VAL A 722 16.35 40.90 5.87
CA VAL A 722 16.44 40.22 4.57
C VAL A 722 15.26 40.63 3.71
N ALA A 723 15.54 41.27 2.57
CA ALA A 723 14.53 41.68 1.62
C ALA A 723 14.03 40.49 0.79
N SER A 724 12.80 40.58 0.25
CA SER A 724 12.18 39.51 -0.53
C SER A 724 12.86 39.22 -1.89
N ASP A 725 13.77 40.10 -2.29
CA ASP A 725 14.61 40.06 -3.49
C ASP A 725 16.10 39.74 -3.22
N ASP A 726 16.55 39.67 -1.95
CA ASP A 726 17.88 39.14 -1.59
C ASP A 726 17.85 37.61 -1.57
N TYR A 727 17.77 36.98 -2.74
CA TYR A 727 17.71 35.51 -2.86
C TYR A 727 18.90 34.81 -2.18
N PRO A 728 20.16 35.29 -2.30
CA PRO A 728 21.28 34.73 -1.54
C PRO A 728 21.11 34.90 -0.02
N GLY A 729 20.51 36.00 0.45
CA GLY A 729 20.17 36.22 1.86
C GLY A 729 19.09 35.28 2.38
N LEU A 730 18.03 35.06 1.59
CA LEU A 730 16.95 34.13 1.90
C LEU A 730 17.47 32.68 2.03
N VAL A 731 18.39 32.26 1.16
CA VAL A 731 19.06 30.95 1.28
C VAL A 731 19.91 30.86 2.55
N ARG A 732 20.77 31.87 2.84
CA ARG A 732 21.58 31.89 4.07
C ARG A 732 20.71 31.90 5.34
N LEU A 733 19.61 32.65 5.33
CA LEU A 733 18.64 32.73 6.41
C LEU A 733 17.99 31.35 6.66
N ALA A 734 17.53 30.68 5.59
CA ALA A 734 16.93 29.36 5.68
C ALA A 734 17.89 28.31 6.26
N GLN A 735 19.15 28.30 5.80
CA GLN A 735 20.19 27.42 6.32
C GLN A 735 20.55 27.72 7.79
N THR A 736 20.57 29.00 8.19
CA THR A 736 20.92 29.42 9.55
C THR A 736 19.82 29.07 10.56
N LEU A 737 18.56 29.11 10.15
CA LEU A 737 17.40 28.83 11.00
C LEU A 737 16.99 27.34 11.01
N GLY A 738 17.49 26.54 10.06
CA GLY A 738 17.07 25.15 9.88
C GLY A 738 15.62 25.05 9.39
N ILE A 739 15.32 25.72 8.27
CA ILE A 739 13.98 25.75 7.66
C ILE A 739 13.69 24.46 6.88
N ASP A 740 12.58 23.79 7.21
CA ASP A 740 12.10 22.59 6.52
C ASP A 740 11.33 22.93 5.23
N LEU A 741 10.65 24.08 5.19
CA LEU A 741 9.75 24.47 4.09
C LEU A 741 9.84 25.98 3.80
N ALA A 742 10.10 26.33 2.53
CA ALA A 742 10.01 27.70 2.04
C ALA A 742 8.69 27.91 1.25
N VAL A 743 8.00 29.01 1.50
CA VAL A 743 6.73 29.37 0.84
C VAL A 743 6.86 30.76 0.22
N VAL A 744 6.72 30.85 -1.11
CA VAL A 744 6.90 32.11 -1.86
C VAL A 744 5.57 32.81 -2.08
N GLY A 745 5.45 34.07 -1.64
CA GLY A 745 4.29 34.93 -1.83
C GLY A 745 4.26 35.70 -3.16
N PRO A 746 5.28 36.54 -3.50
CA PRO A 746 5.25 37.46 -4.64
C PRO A 746 5.75 36.84 -5.96
N ASP A 747 5.25 37.35 -7.10
CA ASP A 747 5.68 36.90 -8.45
C ASP A 747 7.15 37.19 -8.74
N ASP A 748 7.63 38.37 -8.32
CA ASP A 748 8.98 38.87 -8.63
C ASP A 748 10.07 37.87 -8.20
N ALA A 749 9.86 37.22 -7.06
CA ALA A 749 10.75 36.19 -6.52
C ALA A 749 10.72 34.89 -7.34
N ILE A 750 9.56 34.51 -7.89
CA ILE A 750 9.42 33.33 -8.75
C ILE A 750 10.08 33.60 -10.11
N VAL A 751 9.76 34.74 -10.73
CA VAL A 751 10.32 35.15 -12.04
C VAL A 751 11.83 35.40 -11.96
N GLY A 752 12.31 35.96 -10.84
CA GLY A 752 13.74 36.12 -10.55
C GLY A 752 14.50 34.81 -10.30
N GLY A 753 13.81 33.68 -10.16
CA GLY A 753 14.42 32.37 -9.94
C GLY A 753 14.95 32.15 -8.53
N LEU A 754 14.30 32.70 -7.50
CA LEU A 754 14.61 32.42 -6.08
C LEU A 754 14.68 30.90 -5.82
N GLY A 755 13.77 30.13 -6.40
CA GLY A 755 13.74 28.68 -6.25
C GLY A 755 14.99 27.96 -6.77
N ASP A 756 15.66 28.47 -7.82
CA ASP A 756 16.87 27.81 -8.35
C ASP A 756 18.06 28.02 -7.39
N HIS A 757 18.16 29.18 -6.76
CA HIS A 757 19.13 29.43 -5.69
C HIS A 757 18.93 28.48 -4.51
N PHE A 758 17.68 28.13 -4.21
CA PHE A 758 17.34 27.09 -3.25
C PHE A 758 17.70 25.68 -3.76
N ARG A 759 17.52 25.35 -5.04
CA ARG A 759 17.94 24.04 -5.63
C ARG A 759 19.43 23.78 -5.57
N GLU A 760 20.23 24.81 -5.75
CA GLU A 760 21.69 24.71 -5.63
C GLU A 760 22.15 24.56 -4.17
N SER A 761 21.23 24.60 -3.20
CA SER A 761 21.48 24.56 -1.75
C SER A 761 20.64 23.52 -0.97
N GLU A 762 20.23 22.42 -1.61
CA GLU A 762 19.39 21.33 -1.06
C GLU A 762 17.93 21.70 -0.69
N VAL A 763 17.42 22.84 -1.18
CA VAL A 763 15.99 23.27 -1.12
C VAL A 763 15.43 23.30 -2.57
N VAL A 764 14.24 23.86 -2.93
CA VAL A 764 13.67 23.69 -4.31
C VAL A 764 12.77 24.85 -4.83
N LEU A 765 12.97 25.34 -6.09
CA LEU A 765 11.98 25.67 -7.19
C LEU A 765 12.67 26.27 -8.47
N TYR A 766 12.00 26.90 -9.47
CA TYR A 766 12.56 27.20 -10.85
C TYR A 766 12.29 28.62 -11.47
N LYS A 767 12.62 28.82 -12.78
CA LYS A 767 12.73 30.09 -13.57
C LYS A 767 12.28 30.01 -15.06
N THR A 768 12.10 31.15 -15.77
CA THR A 768 11.68 31.30 -17.21
C THR A 768 12.37 32.49 -17.98
N LEU A 769 12.06 32.74 -19.27
CA LEU A 769 12.64 33.80 -20.16
C LEU A 769 11.73 34.30 -21.33
N ASP A 770 12.12 35.44 -21.96
CA ASP A 770 11.41 36.42 -22.87
C ASP A 770 11.98 36.41 -24.35
N LYS A 771 11.58 37.10 -25.45
CA LYS A 771 10.60 38.18 -25.85
C LYS A 771 10.37 38.27 -27.41
N THR A 772 9.55 39.25 -27.87
CA THR A 772 9.58 40.12 -29.11
C THR A 772 8.58 39.94 -30.28
N ASP A 773 7.67 40.92 -30.48
CA ASP A 773 7.34 41.60 -31.77
C ASP A 773 6.29 42.73 -31.59
N TYR A 774 6.50 43.95 -32.16
CA TYR A 774 5.57 45.10 -32.01
C TYR A 774 4.59 45.30 -33.18
N GLU A 775 5.05 45.52 -34.41
CA GLU A 775 4.19 45.96 -35.53
C GLU A 775 3.07 44.95 -35.88
N LYS A 776 3.25 43.66 -35.55
CA LYS A 776 2.22 42.62 -35.69
C LYS A 776 0.94 42.94 -34.88
N ALA A 777 1.07 43.50 -33.68
CA ALA A 777 -0.08 43.84 -32.83
C ALA A 777 -0.96 44.92 -33.48
N LYS A 778 -0.36 45.82 -34.26
CA LYS A 778 -1.01 46.98 -34.90
C LYS A 778 -1.77 46.62 -36.18
N GLU A 779 -1.38 45.54 -36.87
CA GLU A 779 -2.21 44.97 -37.95
C GLU A 779 -3.37 44.13 -37.38
N TYR A 780 -3.10 43.28 -36.37
CA TYR A 780 -4.10 42.42 -35.76
C TYR A 780 -5.29 43.19 -35.16
N LEU A 781 -5.04 44.37 -34.56
CA LEU A 781 -6.08 45.26 -34.03
C LEU A 781 -7.09 45.76 -35.10
N LYS A 782 -6.75 45.71 -36.40
CA LYS A 782 -7.69 46.05 -37.48
C LYS A 782 -8.64 44.91 -37.84
N GLU A 783 -8.30 43.65 -37.55
CA GLU A 783 -9.11 42.49 -37.89
C GLU A 783 -10.18 42.18 -36.82
N LEU A 784 -9.90 42.50 -35.55
CA LEU A 784 -10.81 42.21 -34.42
C LEU A 784 -11.89 43.29 -34.17
N GLY A 785 -11.70 44.52 -34.65
CA GLY A 785 -12.63 45.63 -34.41
C GLY A 785 -12.53 46.23 -33.01
N HIS A 786 -13.66 46.67 -32.44
CA HIS A 786 -13.69 47.53 -31.24
C HIS A 786 -13.96 46.81 -29.90
N ARG A 787 -14.22 45.48 -29.90
CA ARG A 787 -14.41 44.69 -28.67
C ARG A 787 -13.17 43.84 -28.37
N VAL A 788 -12.09 44.50 -27.95
CA VAL A 788 -10.81 43.88 -27.63
C VAL A 788 -10.36 44.20 -26.19
N VAL A 789 -9.53 43.33 -25.62
CA VAL A 789 -8.78 43.62 -24.37
C VAL A 789 -7.33 43.90 -24.75
N ILE A 790 -6.72 44.94 -24.16
CA ILE A 790 -5.29 45.24 -24.32
C ILE A 790 -4.61 45.02 -22.97
N LYS A 791 -3.67 44.06 -22.91
CA LYS A 791 -2.87 43.74 -21.73
C LYS A 791 -1.40 44.07 -21.98
N ALA A 792 -0.75 44.73 -21.01
CA ALA A 792 0.71 44.78 -20.94
C ALA A 792 1.27 43.39 -20.59
N ASP A 793 2.36 42.99 -21.25
CA ASP A 793 2.92 41.62 -21.22
C ASP A 793 3.79 41.34 -19.98
N GLY A 794 4.36 42.39 -19.36
CA GLY A 794 5.15 42.27 -18.13
C GLY A 794 4.35 42.41 -16.82
N LEU A 795 5.04 42.26 -15.69
CA LEU A 795 4.49 42.29 -14.32
C LEU A 795 3.91 43.66 -13.90
N ALA A 796 2.73 44.01 -14.43
CA ALA A 796 2.04 45.28 -14.19
C ALA A 796 1.15 45.30 -12.92
N ALA A 797 1.32 44.35 -11.99
CA ALA A 797 0.59 44.25 -10.71
C ALA A 797 -0.95 44.41 -10.81
N GLY A 798 -1.57 43.78 -11.83
CA GLY A 798 -3.01 43.85 -12.11
C GLY A 798 -3.50 45.16 -12.74
N LYS A 799 -2.62 46.15 -12.95
CA LYS A 799 -2.97 47.46 -13.53
C LYS A 799 -2.82 47.54 -15.06
N GLY A 800 -2.15 46.56 -15.66
CA GLY A 800 -1.81 46.54 -17.09
C GLY A 800 -2.93 46.18 -18.06
N VAL A 801 -4.19 46.04 -17.59
CA VAL A 801 -5.34 45.59 -18.39
C VAL A 801 -6.25 46.77 -18.71
N ILE A 802 -6.37 47.11 -20.00
CA ILE A 802 -7.22 48.18 -20.53
C ILE A 802 -8.35 47.56 -21.37
N LEU A 803 -9.57 48.06 -21.14
CA LEU A 803 -10.79 47.71 -21.84
C LEU A 803 -11.32 48.94 -22.58
N PRO A 804 -10.90 49.19 -23.83
CA PRO A 804 -11.42 50.29 -24.65
C PRO A 804 -12.88 50.02 -25.06
N GLU A 805 -13.71 51.07 -25.10
CA GLU A 805 -15.09 50.98 -25.60
C GLU A 805 -15.16 51.33 -27.10
N THR A 806 -14.15 52.01 -27.62
CA THR A 806 -14.04 52.45 -29.02
C THR A 806 -12.69 52.09 -29.67
N ALA A 807 -12.66 52.06 -31.00
CA ALA A 807 -11.44 51.77 -31.76
C ALA A 807 -10.35 52.86 -31.62
N ASP A 808 -10.74 54.12 -31.37
CA ASP A 808 -9.79 55.21 -31.13
C ASP A 808 -9.16 55.11 -29.74
N GLU A 809 -9.93 54.79 -28.69
CA GLU A 809 -9.38 54.47 -27.36
C GLU A 809 -8.46 53.26 -27.39
N ALA A 810 -8.78 52.24 -28.20
CA ALA A 810 -7.93 51.07 -28.37
C ALA A 810 -6.58 51.43 -29.01
N ARG A 811 -6.58 52.32 -30.00
CA ARG A 811 -5.37 52.85 -30.63
C ARG A 811 -4.56 53.72 -29.65
N GLU A 812 -5.21 54.61 -28.92
CA GLU A 812 -4.55 55.49 -27.94
C GLU A 812 -3.95 54.67 -26.79
N ALA A 813 -4.66 53.68 -26.26
CA ALA A 813 -4.12 52.74 -25.27
C ALA A 813 -2.88 51.98 -25.77
N LEU A 814 -2.86 51.55 -27.04
CA LEU A 814 -1.71 50.88 -27.65
C LEU A 814 -0.49 51.81 -27.74
N GLU A 815 -0.70 53.06 -28.17
CA GLU A 815 0.34 54.09 -28.27
C GLU A 815 0.86 54.49 -26.87
N ASP A 816 -0.02 54.61 -25.87
CA ASP A 816 0.34 54.98 -24.50
C ASP A 816 1.21 53.91 -23.82
N ILE A 817 0.89 52.63 -24.02
CA ILE A 817 1.66 51.52 -23.44
C ILE A 817 3.04 51.41 -24.13
N MET A 818 3.05 51.35 -25.47
CA MET A 818 4.22 50.91 -26.24
C MET A 818 5.14 52.03 -26.73
N LEU A 819 4.64 53.27 -26.85
CA LEU A 819 5.43 54.42 -27.29
C LEU A 819 5.68 55.43 -26.15
N ASN A 820 4.66 55.69 -25.32
CA ASN A 820 4.77 56.62 -24.19
C ASN A 820 5.31 55.96 -22.91
N GLY A 821 5.50 54.63 -22.90
CA GLY A 821 6.17 53.89 -21.83
C GLY A 821 5.40 53.82 -20.50
N LYS A 822 4.07 53.87 -20.55
CA LYS A 822 3.16 53.99 -19.38
C LYS A 822 3.34 52.93 -18.28
N PHE A 823 3.89 51.76 -18.62
CA PHE A 823 4.20 50.67 -17.68
C PHE A 823 5.70 50.31 -17.63
N GLY A 824 6.59 51.18 -18.13
CA GLY A 824 8.02 50.89 -18.22
C GLY A 824 8.31 49.67 -19.11
N THR A 825 9.30 48.85 -18.73
CA THR A 825 9.70 47.64 -19.48
C THR A 825 8.58 46.58 -19.60
N ALA A 826 7.56 46.65 -18.75
CA ALA A 826 6.38 45.79 -18.86
C ALA A 826 5.45 46.16 -20.03
N GLY A 827 5.60 47.35 -20.62
CA GLY A 827 4.83 47.82 -21.78
C GLY A 827 5.51 47.64 -23.15
N GLU A 828 6.70 47.04 -23.20
CA GLU A 828 7.46 46.81 -24.44
C GLU A 828 6.75 45.85 -25.42
N THR A 829 5.92 44.96 -24.87
CA THR A 829 5.05 44.03 -25.60
C THR A 829 3.65 44.11 -25.00
N VAL A 830 2.64 43.84 -25.83
CA VAL A 830 1.22 43.82 -25.42
C VAL A 830 0.51 42.64 -26.06
N LEU A 831 -0.44 42.08 -25.32
CA LEU A 831 -1.37 41.06 -25.80
C LEU A 831 -2.72 41.73 -26.12
N VAL A 832 -3.26 41.43 -27.30
CA VAL A 832 -4.58 41.90 -27.76
C VAL A 832 -5.50 40.69 -27.86
N GLU A 833 -6.60 40.68 -27.11
CA GLU A 833 -7.47 39.51 -26.94
C GLU A 833 -8.92 39.78 -27.36
N GLU A 834 -9.66 38.71 -27.62
CA GLU A 834 -11.13 38.68 -27.72
C GLU A 834 -11.76 39.19 -26.41
N TYR A 835 -12.68 40.15 -26.47
CA TYR A 835 -13.49 40.49 -25.30
C TYR A 835 -14.39 39.30 -24.92
N LEU A 836 -14.20 38.75 -23.72
CA LEU A 836 -15.02 37.67 -23.19
C LEU A 836 -16.18 38.21 -22.34
N GLU A 837 -17.37 37.64 -22.52
CA GLU A 837 -18.61 38.04 -21.83
C GLU A 837 -19.10 36.88 -20.94
N GLY A 838 -19.30 37.18 -19.65
CA GLY A 838 -19.57 36.19 -18.60
C GLY A 838 -19.40 36.78 -17.20
N TYR A 839 -19.20 35.92 -16.19
CA TYR A 839 -18.74 36.33 -14.86
C TYR A 839 -17.36 35.75 -14.55
N GLU A 840 -16.50 36.53 -13.92
CA GLU A 840 -15.13 36.12 -13.56
C GLU A 840 -15.11 35.31 -12.26
N ILE A 841 -14.31 34.24 -12.25
CA ILE A 841 -13.98 33.46 -11.06
C ILE A 841 -12.47 33.18 -10.98
N SER A 842 -12.01 32.92 -9.76
CA SER A 842 -10.62 32.58 -9.43
C SER A 842 -10.56 31.16 -8.88
N VAL A 843 -9.72 30.31 -9.49
CA VAL A 843 -9.47 28.93 -9.05
C VAL A 843 -8.02 28.80 -8.61
N LEU A 844 -7.83 28.49 -7.33
CA LEU A 844 -6.53 28.27 -6.70
C LEU A 844 -6.29 26.75 -6.58
N THR A 845 -5.37 26.22 -7.39
CA THR A 845 -5.04 24.80 -7.45
C THR A 845 -3.62 24.51 -6.96
N PHE A 846 -3.51 23.71 -5.91
CA PHE A 846 -2.26 23.08 -5.51
C PHE A 846 -1.89 21.96 -6.49
N THR A 847 -0.60 21.80 -6.79
CA THR A 847 -0.10 20.71 -7.64
C THR A 847 1.34 20.32 -7.29
N ASP A 848 1.64 19.04 -7.43
CA ASP A 848 3.02 18.51 -7.44
C ASP A 848 3.64 18.42 -8.86
N GLY A 849 2.87 18.80 -9.88
CA GLY A 849 3.19 18.65 -11.32
C GLY A 849 2.38 17.56 -12.03
N ARG A 850 1.65 16.70 -11.29
CA ARG A 850 0.83 15.61 -11.87
C ARG A 850 -0.53 15.48 -11.20
N SER A 851 -0.54 15.60 -9.89
CA SER A 851 -1.72 15.66 -9.02
C SER A 851 -2.27 17.09 -8.97
N VAL A 852 -3.57 17.23 -8.73
CA VAL A 852 -4.21 18.54 -8.53
C VAL A 852 -5.15 18.50 -7.34
N LEU A 853 -5.19 19.58 -6.59
CA LEU A 853 -6.06 19.78 -5.43
C LEU A 853 -6.52 21.24 -5.44
N SER A 854 -7.76 21.45 -5.88
CA SER A 854 -8.34 22.79 -6.08
C SER A 854 -9.14 23.25 -4.86
N LEU A 855 -8.92 24.50 -4.44
CA LEU A 855 -9.77 25.20 -3.48
C LEU A 855 -11.15 25.53 -4.12
N PRO A 856 -12.18 25.84 -3.30
CA PRO A 856 -13.46 26.28 -3.85
C PRO A 856 -13.29 27.57 -4.67
N PRO A 857 -14.05 27.75 -5.76
CA PRO A 857 -13.93 28.91 -6.63
C PRO A 857 -14.32 30.18 -5.87
N GLY A 858 -13.53 31.24 -6.03
CA GLY A 858 -13.82 32.57 -5.50
C GLY A 858 -14.15 33.56 -6.61
N GLN A 859 -14.70 34.73 -6.27
CA GLN A 859 -14.92 35.84 -7.21
C GLN A 859 -14.31 37.14 -6.68
N ASP A 860 -13.34 37.67 -7.42
CA ASP A 860 -12.65 38.93 -7.13
C ASP A 860 -13.38 40.14 -7.74
N HIS A 861 -13.14 41.31 -7.14
CA HIS A 861 -13.73 42.60 -7.48
C HIS A 861 -12.60 43.56 -7.87
N LYS A 862 -12.00 43.36 -9.06
CA LYS A 862 -10.80 44.10 -9.52
C LYS A 862 -11.00 45.62 -9.64
N ARG A 863 -12.19 46.08 -9.99
CA ARG A 863 -12.51 47.51 -10.15
C ARG A 863 -12.53 48.23 -8.81
N ALA A 864 -11.95 49.43 -8.75
CA ALA A 864 -11.72 50.19 -7.51
C ALA A 864 -12.98 50.66 -6.77
N LEU A 865 -14.10 50.92 -7.48
CA LEU A 865 -15.29 51.59 -6.94
C LEU A 865 -16.58 50.79 -7.17
N ASP A 866 -17.57 51.07 -6.32
CA ASP A 866 -18.91 50.47 -6.35
C ASP A 866 -19.57 50.51 -7.75
N GLY A 867 -20.29 49.45 -8.10
CA GLY A 867 -20.87 49.25 -9.43
C GLY A 867 -19.84 48.88 -10.49
N ASN A 868 -18.72 48.26 -10.10
CA ASN A 868 -17.58 47.91 -10.96
C ASN A 868 -16.97 49.11 -11.72
N LYS A 869 -16.80 50.24 -11.03
CA LYS A 869 -16.31 51.50 -11.62
C LYS A 869 -14.86 51.81 -11.24
N GLY A 870 -14.29 52.81 -11.91
CA GLY A 870 -12.91 53.25 -11.70
C GLY A 870 -11.88 52.31 -12.36
N LEU A 871 -10.60 52.53 -12.02
CA LEU A 871 -9.49 51.76 -12.56
C LEU A 871 -9.47 50.31 -12.05
N ASN A 872 -8.78 49.45 -12.79
CA ASN A 872 -8.43 48.10 -12.34
C ASN A 872 -7.39 48.18 -11.21
N THR A 873 -7.49 47.24 -10.28
CA THR A 873 -6.65 47.10 -9.09
C THR A 873 -6.22 45.64 -8.97
N GLY A 874 -5.32 45.32 -8.03
CA GLY A 874 -5.02 43.92 -7.70
C GLY A 874 -6.16 43.14 -7.02
N GLY A 875 -7.37 43.70 -6.91
CA GLY A 875 -8.52 43.12 -6.21
C GLY A 875 -8.93 43.94 -4.98
N MET A 876 -10.22 44.27 -4.87
CA MET A 876 -10.83 45.03 -3.75
C MET A 876 -11.61 44.14 -2.77
N GLY A 877 -11.78 42.85 -3.04
CA GLY A 877 -12.48 41.93 -2.15
C GLY A 877 -12.90 40.65 -2.87
N VAL A 878 -12.87 39.52 -2.15
CA VAL A 878 -13.16 38.19 -2.70
C VAL A 878 -14.12 37.44 -1.78
N TYR A 879 -15.13 36.78 -2.34
CA TYR A 879 -15.93 35.78 -1.63
C TYR A 879 -15.77 34.39 -2.25
N ALA A 880 -15.93 33.34 -1.43
CA ALA A 880 -15.88 31.94 -1.82
C ALA A 880 -16.72 31.07 -0.86
N PRO A 881 -17.29 29.93 -1.31
CA PRO A 881 -17.44 29.51 -2.70
C PRO A 881 -18.40 30.43 -3.47
N VAL A 882 -18.25 30.50 -4.80
CA VAL A 882 -19.19 31.21 -5.69
C VAL A 882 -20.44 30.35 -5.94
N PRO A 883 -21.66 30.75 -5.52
CA PRO A 883 -22.87 29.91 -5.62
C PRO A 883 -23.26 29.50 -7.04
N ALA A 884 -22.88 30.28 -8.06
CA ALA A 884 -23.14 29.99 -9.47
C ALA A 884 -22.23 28.89 -10.06
N VAL A 885 -21.13 28.52 -9.39
CA VAL A 885 -20.19 27.51 -9.88
C VAL A 885 -20.51 26.16 -9.26
N SER A 886 -21.11 25.27 -10.06
CA SER A 886 -21.44 23.92 -9.62
C SER A 886 -20.20 23.02 -9.53
N ALA A 887 -20.29 21.92 -8.79
CA ALA A 887 -19.26 20.87 -8.78
C ALA A 887 -19.01 20.26 -10.17
N ALA A 888 -19.99 20.34 -11.09
CA ALA A 888 -19.80 19.95 -12.48
C ALA A 888 -18.94 20.97 -13.25
N HIS A 889 -19.14 22.28 -13.04
CA HIS A 889 -18.28 23.33 -13.62
C HIS A 889 -16.84 23.20 -13.10
N MET A 890 -16.64 22.87 -11.81
CA MET A 890 -15.29 22.63 -11.27
C MET A 890 -14.62 21.40 -11.90
N ALA A 891 -15.35 20.31 -12.13
CA ALA A 891 -14.83 19.13 -12.82
C ALA A 891 -14.51 19.42 -14.31
N GLU A 892 -15.33 20.23 -14.98
CA GLU A 892 -15.08 20.71 -16.33
C GLU A 892 -13.80 21.56 -16.40
N ILE A 893 -13.63 22.53 -15.49
CA ILE A 893 -12.41 23.35 -15.37
C ILE A 893 -11.18 22.46 -15.12
N GLU A 894 -11.29 21.47 -14.23
CA GLU A 894 -10.15 20.59 -13.91
C GLU A 894 -9.69 19.77 -15.14
N GLU A 895 -10.62 19.16 -15.88
CA GLU A 895 -10.32 18.31 -17.02
C GLU A 895 -10.00 19.08 -18.32
N THR A 896 -10.57 20.29 -18.53
CA THR A 896 -10.40 21.06 -19.77
C THR A 896 -9.35 22.16 -19.70
N ILE A 897 -9.04 22.68 -18.51
CA ILE A 897 -8.11 23.82 -18.32
C ILE A 897 -6.91 23.38 -17.49
N ILE A 898 -7.13 22.92 -16.25
CA ILE A 898 -6.05 22.73 -15.27
C ILE A 898 -5.13 21.56 -15.66
N ARG A 899 -5.69 20.35 -15.86
CA ARG A 899 -4.91 19.16 -16.21
C ARG A 899 -4.21 19.30 -17.58
N PRO A 900 -4.83 19.84 -18.64
CA PRO A 900 -4.13 20.11 -19.90
C PRO A 900 -2.96 21.08 -19.75
N THR A 901 -3.10 22.13 -18.93
CA THR A 901 -2.04 23.13 -18.69
C THR A 901 -0.83 22.51 -18.02
N LEU A 902 -1.03 21.78 -16.92
CA LEU A 902 0.06 21.11 -16.21
C LEU A 902 0.73 20.03 -17.08
N ARG A 903 -0.05 19.32 -17.90
CA ARG A 903 0.49 18.36 -18.88
C ARG A 903 1.29 19.02 -19.99
N GLY A 904 0.87 20.20 -20.47
CA GLY A 904 1.66 21.01 -21.41
C GLY A 904 3.01 21.39 -20.80
N LEU A 905 2.99 21.88 -19.56
CA LEU A 905 4.19 22.25 -18.82
C LEU A 905 5.11 21.05 -18.53
N GLU A 906 4.58 19.85 -18.25
CA GLU A 906 5.40 18.61 -18.16
C GLU A 906 6.03 18.25 -19.52
N LEU A 907 5.29 18.36 -20.62
CA LEU A 907 5.76 18.07 -21.99
C LEU A 907 6.84 19.05 -22.48
N ASP A 908 6.74 20.33 -22.11
CA ASP A 908 7.74 21.37 -22.39
C ASP A 908 9.00 21.27 -21.49
N GLY A 909 9.06 20.27 -20.60
CA GLY A 909 10.17 20.05 -19.66
C GLY A 909 10.19 21.05 -18.50
N ARG A 910 9.06 21.68 -18.19
CA ARG A 910 8.88 22.73 -17.17
C ARG A 910 7.80 22.36 -16.13
N PRO A 911 7.87 21.17 -15.48
CA PRO A 911 6.82 20.69 -14.59
C PRO A 911 6.55 21.69 -13.44
N PHE A 912 5.30 22.13 -13.33
CA PHE A 912 4.90 23.15 -12.37
C PHE A 912 4.54 22.52 -11.02
N ASN A 913 5.15 23.00 -9.94
CA ASN A 913 4.91 22.51 -8.57
C ASN A 913 4.68 23.72 -7.65
N GLY A 914 3.64 23.66 -6.81
CA GLY A 914 3.21 24.77 -5.95
C GLY A 914 1.73 25.13 -6.17
N MET A 915 1.44 26.43 -6.22
CA MET A 915 0.09 26.97 -6.36
C MET A 915 -0.11 27.59 -7.75
N LEU A 916 -0.97 26.98 -8.57
CA LEU A 916 -1.44 27.53 -9.84
C LEU A 916 -2.77 28.26 -9.60
N PHE A 917 -2.76 29.58 -9.71
CA PHE A 917 -3.96 30.40 -9.71
C PHE A 917 -4.39 30.64 -11.17
N THR A 918 -5.56 30.15 -11.54
CA THR A 918 -6.20 30.42 -12.84
C THR A 918 -7.34 31.43 -12.67
N GLY A 919 -7.29 32.55 -13.39
CA GLY A 919 -8.44 33.43 -13.59
C GLY A 919 -9.28 32.91 -14.76
N ILE A 920 -10.60 32.78 -14.57
CA ILE A 920 -11.52 32.12 -15.52
C ILE A 920 -12.77 32.98 -15.73
N MET A 921 -13.13 33.22 -16.99
CA MET A 921 -14.43 33.76 -17.37
C MET A 921 -15.42 32.62 -17.60
N MET A 922 -16.50 32.60 -16.82
CA MET A 922 -17.63 31.69 -17.01
C MET A 922 -18.55 32.25 -18.10
N THR A 923 -18.31 31.84 -19.36
CA THR A 923 -19.08 32.29 -20.52
C THR A 923 -20.29 31.39 -20.79
N PRO A 924 -21.29 31.83 -21.59
CA PRO A 924 -22.39 30.97 -22.05
C PRO A 924 -21.96 29.74 -22.89
N LEU A 925 -20.70 29.65 -23.29
CA LEU A 925 -20.13 28.53 -24.06
C LEU A 925 -19.21 27.63 -23.22
N GLY A 926 -19.12 27.86 -21.90
CA GLY A 926 -18.22 27.16 -20.97
C GLY A 926 -17.14 28.07 -20.36
N PRO A 927 -16.27 27.52 -19.51
CA PRO A 927 -15.16 28.24 -18.91
C PRO A 927 -14.08 28.59 -19.95
N LYS A 928 -13.65 29.85 -19.99
CA LYS A 928 -12.47 30.32 -20.74
C LYS A 928 -11.44 30.91 -19.77
N VAL A 929 -10.15 30.66 -20.00
CA VAL A 929 -9.06 31.25 -19.20
C VAL A 929 -8.92 32.74 -19.51
N LEU A 930 -8.66 33.54 -18.47
CA LEU A 930 -8.28 34.95 -18.56
C LEU A 930 -6.77 35.14 -18.33
N GLU A 931 -6.21 34.48 -17.32
CA GLU A 931 -4.79 34.56 -16.95
C GLU A 931 -4.37 33.39 -16.05
N TYR A 932 -3.05 33.13 -16.00
CA TYR A 932 -2.42 32.27 -15.00
C TYR A 932 -1.47 33.09 -14.13
N ASN A 933 -1.57 32.93 -12.81
CA ASN A 933 -0.64 33.45 -11.82
C ASN A 933 0.10 32.26 -11.18
N ALA A 934 1.43 32.32 -11.09
CA ALA A 934 2.28 31.22 -10.61
C ALA A 934 2.32 31.08 -9.06
N ARG A 935 1.33 31.64 -8.37
CA ARG A 935 1.31 31.82 -6.91
C ARG A 935 -0.11 31.89 -6.34
N PHE A 936 -0.18 31.93 -5.03
CA PHE A 936 -1.37 32.33 -4.28
C PHE A 936 -1.90 33.74 -4.68
N GLY A 937 -3.23 33.88 -4.74
CA GLY A 937 -3.92 35.15 -5.01
C GLY A 937 -3.94 36.11 -3.82
N ASP A 938 -4.03 37.41 -4.07
CA ASP A 938 -4.15 38.47 -3.08
C ASP A 938 -5.16 39.50 -3.62
N PRO A 939 -6.44 39.50 -3.18
CA PRO A 939 -6.88 39.08 -1.86
C PRO A 939 -7.61 37.73 -1.80
N GLU A 940 -7.50 36.85 -2.81
CA GLU A 940 -8.23 35.58 -2.86
C GLU A 940 -7.90 34.64 -1.69
N THR A 941 -6.60 34.58 -1.32
CA THR A 941 -6.11 33.71 -0.24
C THR A 941 -6.75 34.03 1.10
N GLN A 942 -6.96 35.32 1.39
CA GLN A 942 -7.55 35.80 2.65
C GLN A 942 -8.96 35.28 2.92
N SER A 943 -9.73 34.94 1.87
CA SER A 943 -11.02 34.25 2.05
C SER A 943 -10.84 32.74 2.07
N MET A 944 -10.11 32.17 1.10
CA MET A 944 -10.09 30.72 0.93
C MET A 944 -9.40 29.96 2.08
N VAL A 945 -8.38 30.51 2.74
CA VAL A 945 -7.70 29.81 3.85
C VAL A 945 -8.54 29.77 5.14
N LEU A 946 -9.58 30.58 5.25
CA LEU A 946 -10.54 30.50 6.37
C LEU A 946 -11.42 29.25 6.28
N LEU A 947 -11.68 28.76 5.06
CA LEU A 947 -12.50 27.58 4.82
C LEU A 947 -11.73 26.25 5.05
N LEU A 948 -10.41 26.31 5.23
CA LEU A 948 -9.57 25.14 5.48
C LEU A 948 -9.55 24.74 6.98
N PRO A 949 -9.42 23.45 7.32
CA PRO A 949 -8.93 23.02 8.63
C PRO A 949 -7.54 23.57 8.93
N ASP A 950 -7.21 23.78 10.22
CA ASP A 950 -5.92 24.38 10.61
C ASP A 950 -4.69 23.54 10.21
N GLU A 951 -4.80 22.21 10.26
CA GLU A 951 -3.72 21.29 9.85
C GLU A 951 -3.60 21.10 8.32
N ALA A 952 -4.57 21.58 7.53
CA ALA A 952 -4.64 21.23 6.10
C ALA A 952 -3.57 21.94 5.24
N LEU A 953 -3.33 23.24 5.49
CA LEU A 953 -2.41 24.04 4.67
C LEU A 953 -0.95 23.51 4.69
N PRO A 954 -0.32 23.22 5.85
CA PRO A 954 1.06 22.71 5.85
C PRO A 954 1.17 21.31 5.24
N GLU A 955 0.20 20.40 5.46
CA GLU A 955 0.22 19.07 4.82
C GLU A 955 0.11 19.18 3.30
N ILE A 956 -0.78 20.04 2.79
CA ILE A 956 -0.93 20.24 1.33
C ILE A 956 0.37 20.81 0.72
N LEU A 957 1.00 21.79 1.36
CA LEU A 957 2.25 22.40 0.89
C LEU A 957 3.42 21.39 0.91
N LEU A 958 3.59 20.66 2.01
CA LEU A 958 4.60 19.62 2.13
C LEU A 958 4.35 18.50 1.09
N ALA A 959 3.09 18.12 0.88
CA ALA A 959 2.73 17.10 -0.10
C ALA A 959 2.98 17.49 -1.57
N CYS A 960 2.96 18.79 -1.89
CA CYS A 960 3.41 19.26 -3.20
C CYS A 960 4.92 19.01 -3.38
N VAL A 961 5.74 19.40 -2.40
CA VAL A 961 7.20 19.25 -2.43
C VAL A 961 7.62 17.77 -2.39
N GLU A 962 7.00 16.96 -1.54
CA GLU A 962 7.24 15.51 -1.42
C GLU A 962 6.61 14.67 -2.56
N ASN A 963 6.02 15.30 -3.59
CA ASN A 963 5.43 14.65 -4.78
C ASN A 963 4.36 13.60 -4.44
N ARG A 964 3.50 13.92 -3.47
CA ARG A 964 2.52 13.01 -2.86
C ARG A 964 1.11 13.60 -2.76
N LEU A 965 0.80 14.64 -3.53
CA LEU A 965 -0.44 15.39 -3.38
C LEU A 965 -1.69 14.56 -3.78
N ALA A 966 -1.55 13.56 -4.65
CA ALA A 966 -2.62 12.60 -4.96
C ALA A 966 -3.15 11.83 -3.73
N ASP A 967 -2.36 11.72 -2.65
CA ASP A 967 -2.75 11.04 -1.41
C ASP A 967 -3.53 11.97 -0.46
N VAL A 968 -3.49 13.28 -0.67
CA VAL A 968 -4.09 14.29 0.22
C VAL A 968 -5.56 14.49 -0.12
N LYS A 969 -6.43 14.37 0.89
CA LYS A 969 -7.84 14.70 0.76
C LYS A 969 -8.10 16.09 1.30
N LEU A 970 -8.49 17.01 0.43
CA LEU A 970 -9.00 18.30 0.85
C LEU A 970 -10.35 18.13 1.54
N SER A 971 -10.40 18.47 2.83
CA SER A 971 -11.65 18.79 3.53
C SER A 971 -11.77 20.31 3.60
N VAL A 972 -12.97 20.83 3.34
CA VAL A 972 -13.28 22.26 3.37
C VAL A 972 -14.55 22.45 4.20
N SER A 973 -14.63 23.55 4.94
CA SER A 973 -15.86 24.00 5.58
C SER A 973 -16.99 24.14 4.56
N SER A 974 -18.22 23.78 4.96
CA SER A 974 -19.42 23.94 4.13
C SER A 974 -20.01 25.35 4.14
N GLY A 975 -19.41 26.28 4.89
CA GLY A 975 -19.81 27.69 4.94
C GLY A 975 -19.17 28.54 3.85
N PHE A 976 -19.38 29.85 3.96
CA PHE A 976 -18.83 30.88 3.07
C PHE A 976 -17.77 31.71 3.79
N ALA A 977 -16.83 32.26 3.02
CA ALA A 977 -15.87 33.26 3.45
C ALA A 977 -15.92 34.47 2.51
N CYS A 978 -15.84 35.67 3.07
CA CYS A 978 -15.79 36.92 2.32
C CYS A 978 -14.67 37.81 2.89
N ASN A 979 -13.99 38.58 2.04
CA ASN A 979 -13.12 39.65 2.49
C ASN A 979 -13.33 40.96 1.72
N VAL A 980 -13.13 42.07 2.45
CA VAL A 980 -13.23 43.45 1.98
C VAL A 980 -11.86 44.11 2.13
N THR A 981 -11.30 44.62 1.03
CA THR A 981 -10.02 45.33 1.06
C THR A 981 -10.23 46.79 1.46
N VAL A 982 -9.50 47.24 2.49
CA VAL A 982 -9.40 48.64 2.88
C VAL A 982 -8.12 49.22 2.27
N ALA A 983 -8.29 50.24 1.43
CA ALA A 983 -7.24 50.89 0.66
C ALA A 983 -6.99 52.34 1.11
N ALA A 984 -5.78 52.83 0.82
CA ALA A 984 -5.38 54.22 1.07
C ALA A 984 -5.87 55.15 -0.04
N GLY A 985 -6.28 56.37 0.33
CA GLY A 985 -6.82 57.36 -0.60
C GLY A 985 -5.87 57.64 -1.76
N GLY A 986 -6.38 57.52 -2.99
CA GLY A 986 -5.62 57.63 -4.23
C GLY A 986 -5.20 56.30 -4.87
N TYR A 987 -5.34 55.16 -4.18
CA TYR A 987 -5.17 53.84 -4.80
C TYR A 987 -6.25 53.61 -5.89
N PRO A 988 -5.93 53.03 -7.07
CA PRO A 988 -4.68 52.38 -7.46
C PRO A 988 -3.58 53.28 -8.04
N GLU A 989 -3.78 54.60 -8.08
CA GLU A 989 -2.81 55.58 -8.58
C GLU A 989 -1.83 55.99 -7.46
N SER A 990 -1.52 57.28 -7.32
CA SER A 990 -0.69 57.80 -6.22
C SER A 990 -1.47 57.88 -4.91
N TYR A 991 -1.06 57.09 -3.90
CA TYR A 991 -1.66 57.06 -2.57
C TYR A 991 -0.69 57.58 -1.48
N ARG A 992 -1.23 57.96 -0.32
CA ARG A 992 -0.44 58.40 0.84
C ARG A 992 0.01 57.20 1.70
N THR A 993 1.12 57.38 2.43
CA THR A 993 1.66 56.44 3.41
C THR A 993 2.16 57.20 4.65
N GLY A 994 2.29 56.52 5.79
CA GLY A 994 2.71 57.07 7.07
C GLY A 994 1.56 57.50 7.98
N ASP A 995 0.31 57.23 7.60
CA ASP A 995 -0.90 57.66 8.31
C ASP A 995 -1.15 56.82 9.55
N THR A 996 -1.35 57.45 10.71
CA THR A 996 -1.68 56.76 11.96
C THR A 996 -3.02 56.03 11.83
N ILE A 997 -3.00 54.71 12.04
CA ILE A 997 -4.17 53.86 11.97
C ILE A 997 -4.76 53.68 13.37
N GLN A 998 -6.05 53.98 13.51
CA GLN A 998 -6.88 53.57 14.63
C GLN A 998 -7.70 52.34 14.22
N MET A 999 -7.85 51.37 15.12
CA MET A 999 -8.58 50.14 14.86
C MET A 999 -9.28 49.68 16.14
N ASP A 1000 -10.60 49.51 16.07
CA ASP A 1000 -11.39 48.86 17.11
C ASP A 1000 -11.10 47.34 17.15
N ALA A 1001 -11.35 46.67 18.26
CA ALA A 1001 -11.19 45.21 18.33
C ALA A 1001 -12.18 44.52 17.37
N PRO A 1002 -11.73 43.59 16.50
CA PRO A 1002 -12.61 42.91 15.56
C PRO A 1002 -13.60 41.99 16.30
N PRO A 1003 -14.83 41.80 15.79
CA PRO A 1003 -15.77 40.81 16.33
C PRO A 1003 -15.24 39.38 16.25
N ASP A 1004 -15.77 38.48 17.10
CA ASP A 1004 -15.49 37.05 17.02
C ASP A 1004 -15.81 36.50 15.62
N GLY A 1005 -14.87 35.74 15.03
CA GLY A 1005 -14.98 35.23 13.66
C GLY A 1005 -14.56 36.20 12.55
N VAL A 1006 -14.11 37.42 12.88
CA VAL A 1006 -13.58 38.40 11.93
C VAL A 1006 -12.06 38.52 12.07
N HIS A 1007 -11.36 38.55 10.92
CA HIS A 1007 -9.91 38.54 10.84
C HIS A 1007 -9.41 39.71 9.99
N VAL A 1008 -8.55 40.56 10.57
CA VAL A 1008 -8.01 41.75 9.91
C VAL A 1008 -6.60 41.44 9.39
N PHE A 1009 -6.49 41.03 8.12
CA PHE A 1009 -5.22 40.74 7.49
C PHE A 1009 -4.53 42.03 7.03
N HIS A 1010 -3.64 42.54 7.88
CA HIS A 1010 -2.63 43.55 7.53
C HIS A 1010 -1.94 43.24 6.19
N ALA A 1011 -1.93 44.24 5.29
CA ALA A 1011 -1.14 44.25 4.06
C ALA A 1011 -0.08 45.35 4.16
N GLY A 1012 -0.28 46.49 3.49
CA GLY A 1012 0.58 47.67 3.60
C GLY A 1012 0.45 48.39 4.94
N THR A 1013 1.03 47.80 6.00
CA THR A 1013 1.12 48.42 7.34
C THR A 1013 2.46 48.16 8.03
N GLU A 1014 2.92 49.13 8.79
CA GLU A 1014 4.15 49.08 9.58
C GLU A 1014 3.93 49.58 11.01
N ARG A 1015 4.91 49.35 11.90
CA ARG A 1015 4.97 49.94 13.24
C ARG A 1015 6.15 50.89 13.33
N VAL A 1016 5.88 52.16 13.66
CA VAL A 1016 6.91 53.21 13.83
C VAL A 1016 6.68 53.89 15.16
N GLY A 1017 7.68 53.85 16.06
CA GLY A 1017 7.56 54.39 17.42
C GLY A 1017 6.48 53.70 18.29
N GLY A 1018 6.02 52.51 17.90
CA GLY A 1018 4.91 51.78 18.52
C GLY A 1018 3.55 52.01 17.87
N GLU A 1019 3.37 53.11 17.13
CA GLU A 1019 2.15 53.39 16.37
C GLU A 1019 2.04 52.51 15.13
N LEU A 1020 0.81 52.07 14.80
CA LEU A 1020 0.50 51.38 13.55
C LEU A 1020 0.25 52.42 12.44
N ARG A 1021 0.89 52.25 11.28
CA ARG A 1021 0.83 53.23 10.16
C ARG A 1021 0.63 52.58 8.79
N THR A 1022 0.06 53.34 7.84
CA THR A 1022 -0.10 52.93 6.43
C THR A 1022 1.26 52.83 5.72
N ALA A 1023 1.48 51.77 4.96
CA ALA A 1023 2.74 51.49 4.25
C ALA A 1023 2.55 50.94 2.82
N GLY A 1024 1.33 51.01 2.27
CA GLY A 1024 1.02 50.54 0.91
C GLY A 1024 -0.42 50.86 0.51
N GLY A 1025 -0.72 50.75 -0.79
CA GLY A 1025 -2.02 51.16 -1.34
C GLY A 1025 -3.20 50.30 -0.86
N ARG A 1026 -2.99 48.99 -0.73
CA ARG A 1026 -3.88 48.11 0.06
C ARG A 1026 -3.34 48.04 1.48
N VAL A 1027 -4.13 48.45 2.46
CA VAL A 1027 -3.70 48.56 3.86
C VAL A 1027 -4.15 47.33 4.65
N PHE A 1028 -5.40 46.90 4.47
CA PHE A 1028 -5.95 45.69 5.10
C PHE A 1028 -6.83 44.90 4.13
N SER A 1029 -6.97 43.61 4.38
CA SER A 1029 -8.07 42.76 3.91
C SER A 1029 -8.81 42.24 5.15
N VAL A 1030 -10.05 42.68 5.35
CA VAL A 1030 -10.89 42.24 6.47
C VAL A 1030 -11.73 41.07 6.00
N ALA A 1031 -11.47 39.89 6.55
CA ALA A 1031 -12.09 38.63 6.15
C ALA A 1031 -12.94 38.03 7.28
N ALA A 1032 -14.04 37.36 6.94
CA ALA A 1032 -14.92 36.69 7.89
C ALA A 1032 -15.59 35.46 7.26
N THR A 1033 -16.09 34.56 8.11
CA THR A 1033 -16.85 33.36 7.70
C THR A 1033 -18.30 33.39 8.19
N GLY A 1034 -19.20 32.76 7.44
CA GLY A 1034 -20.60 32.56 7.80
C GLY A 1034 -21.14 31.23 7.28
N ASN A 1035 -22.33 30.83 7.75
CA ASN A 1035 -23.06 29.67 7.20
C ASN A 1035 -23.73 30.03 5.87
N THR A 1036 -24.07 31.31 5.70
CA THR A 1036 -24.50 31.90 4.42
C THR A 1036 -23.48 32.94 3.92
N LEU A 1037 -23.59 33.31 2.64
CA LEU A 1037 -22.74 34.34 2.04
C LEU A 1037 -23.01 35.72 2.66
N GLU A 1038 -24.28 36.02 2.93
CA GLU A 1038 -24.74 37.27 3.54
C GLU A 1038 -24.20 37.44 4.97
N GLU A 1039 -24.14 36.36 5.76
CA GLU A 1039 -23.49 36.35 7.08
C GLU A 1039 -22.00 36.72 6.98
N ALA A 1040 -21.26 36.06 6.10
CA ALA A 1040 -19.83 36.30 5.89
C ALA A 1040 -19.54 37.73 5.39
N VAL A 1041 -20.34 38.23 4.45
CA VAL A 1041 -20.26 39.59 3.88
C VAL A 1041 -20.56 40.63 4.95
N SER A 1042 -21.63 40.45 5.74
CA SER A 1042 -22.01 41.38 6.82
C SER A 1042 -20.91 41.50 7.88
N ALA A 1043 -20.37 40.36 8.34
CA ALA A 1043 -19.30 40.32 9.34
C ALA A 1043 -18.00 40.98 8.84
N ALA A 1044 -17.61 40.75 7.57
CA ALA A 1044 -16.47 41.44 6.96
C ALA A 1044 -16.66 42.96 6.92
N TYR A 1045 -17.87 43.44 6.59
CA TYR A 1045 -18.21 44.87 6.64
C TYR A 1045 -18.28 45.45 8.05
N GLU A 1046 -18.50 44.65 9.10
CA GLU A 1046 -18.44 45.11 10.50
C GLU A 1046 -17.00 45.31 10.96
N GLY A 1047 -16.09 44.38 10.66
CA GLY A 1047 -14.66 44.60 10.88
C GLY A 1047 -14.11 45.80 10.11
N ALA A 1048 -14.51 45.97 8.83
CA ALA A 1048 -14.05 47.09 8.00
C ALA A 1048 -14.50 48.46 8.56
N ARG A 1049 -15.65 48.54 9.24
CA ARG A 1049 -16.14 49.73 9.94
C ARG A 1049 -15.33 50.08 11.19
N GLY A 1050 -14.60 49.13 11.78
CA GLY A 1050 -13.74 49.35 12.95
C GLY A 1050 -12.38 49.97 12.62
N ILE A 1051 -11.98 50.01 11.36
CA ILE A 1051 -10.69 50.58 10.90
C ILE A 1051 -10.87 52.06 10.55
N ARG A 1052 -9.92 52.92 10.95
CA ARG A 1052 -9.97 54.37 10.74
C ARG A 1052 -8.58 54.95 10.48
N PHE A 1053 -8.36 55.52 9.29
CA PHE A 1053 -7.20 56.36 8.95
C PHE A 1053 -7.56 57.37 7.86
N GLU A 1054 -6.72 58.38 7.62
CA GLU A 1054 -7.06 59.48 6.71
C GLU A 1054 -7.18 59.01 5.25
N GLY A 1055 -8.25 59.42 4.58
CA GLY A 1055 -8.50 59.10 3.17
C GLY A 1055 -8.82 57.62 2.87
N MET A 1056 -9.02 56.76 3.88
CA MET A 1056 -9.33 55.35 3.66
C MET A 1056 -10.61 55.13 2.86
N PHE A 1057 -10.64 54.08 2.04
CA PHE A 1057 -11.87 53.62 1.38
C PHE A 1057 -11.89 52.10 1.20
N TYR A 1058 -13.10 51.58 0.96
CA TYR A 1058 -13.37 50.19 0.59
C TYR A 1058 -14.68 50.16 -0.21
N ARG A 1059 -14.83 49.15 -1.10
CA ARG A 1059 -16.08 48.93 -1.85
C ARG A 1059 -17.21 48.45 -0.95
N ARG A 1060 -18.45 48.81 -1.28
CA ARG A 1060 -19.66 48.50 -0.47
C ARG A 1060 -20.58 47.46 -1.11
N ASP A 1061 -20.17 46.92 -2.25
CA ASP A 1061 -20.92 46.03 -3.13
C ASP A 1061 -20.16 44.71 -3.43
N ILE A 1062 -19.18 44.34 -2.61
CA ILE A 1062 -18.59 42.99 -2.64
C ILE A 1062 -19.71 41.97 -2.40
N ALA A 1063 -19.91 41.06 -3.37
CA ALA A 1063 -20.98 40.05 -3.40
C ALA A 1063 -22.44 40.59 -3.43
N ALA A 1064 -22.67 41.77 -4.01
CA ALA A 1064 -24.00 42.38 -4.17
C ALA A 1064 -24.65 42.16 -5.55
#